data_AF-A0A2T0WTI7-F1
#
_entry.id   AF-A0A2T0WTI7-F1
#
_cell.length_a   1.000
_cell.length_b   1.000
_cell.length_c   1.000
_cell.angle_alpha   90.00
_cell.angle_beta   90.00
_cell.angle_gamma   90.00
#
_symmetry.space_group_name_H-M   'P 1'
#
loop_
_entity.id
_entity.type
_entity.pdbx_description
1 polymer ?
#
loop_
_entity_poly.entity_id
_entity_poly.type
_entity_poly.pdbx_seq_one_letter_code
_entity_poly.pdbx_strand_id
1 'polypeptide(L)'
;MNLSELTNGQEGVIVKVKGHGAFRKRIIEMGFVRGKKVTVIKNAPLKDPIEYGIMGYKVSLRRSEASLIEVISRKEAEEMETTSFHGTFTDDLLARTATKKRKTINVALVGNPNCGKTTIFNQASGANEHVGNYSGVTIDIKSGNFHYKDYTLKVSDLPGTYSLSAYSPEEVFVREHISQELPDIIINVVDASNLERNLYLTSQLIDMDVRTVVALNMYDDFQKKGDKLDYTFLGKMLDIPFVPTVGSRGTGIDDLFKTVVQVYEDKAEQARRVKINYGENIEKAIGAIEQIAAEYPEISSNVSPRFLAIKLLEKDHVFKDKVNAGGFSSIINEAEKQRAKLESLFQEDTETVITDARYGFIAGAMKETYKENPQQRRRKTDVIDSVLTHRLFGFPFFFFFIWLMFQATFRLGEYPMGWIEEGVAMLSQWASSILTPGPFTDLIVDGIIGGVGGVIVFLPNILILFFFISFMEDTGYMARAAFIMDKVMHKIGLHGKSFIPLIMGFGCNVPAIMATRTIEDRNNRLLTILINPFMSCSARLPVYILLIGAFFPEHPGTVLFLLYGTGIALAVIVARIFKRFLFKKSDTPFVMELPPYRLPTLKSTTRHMWFKGSQYLKKMGGVIMVASIIIWFLGYYPRANEQTEAIETQKQELVDKYSALKQHSSAELSGKLEAEKQEKLTELNHIQEKVRHENSYIGRIGKSIEPAIQPLGFDWKMGVSLLSGVAAKEIVVSTMAVLYQTDDAEASGNAQLIEQIKNDKYPDGTPVFTTLSAISFLIFILIYFPCVAVIAAIKKEAGSWKWALFTIFYTTGLAYFLSLIIYQVGQLF
;
A
#
# COMPACT_ATOMS: atom_id res chain seq x y z
N MET A 1 14.93 25.60 21.42
CA MET A 1 15.48 26.45 20.35
C MET A 1 16.97 26.17 20.14
N ASN A 2 17.57 26.66 19.05
CA ASN A 2 19.03 26.56 18.83
C ASN A 2 19.77 27.83 19.32
N LEU A 3 21.07 27.73 19.58
CA LEU A 3 21.90 28.85 20.05
C LEU A 3 21.97 30.00 19.02
N SER A 4 21.88 29.68 17.73
CA SER A 4 21.79 30.65 16.63
C SER A 4 20.52 31.52 16.63
N GLU A 5 19.50 31.14 17.40
CA GLU A 5 18.20 31.81 17.46
C GLU A 5 18.11 32.81 18.62
N LEU A 6 19.07 32.81 19.54
CA LEU A 6 19.14 33.80 20.62
C LEU A 6 19.50 35.20 20.08
N THR A 7 18.87 36.24 20.62
CA THR A 7 19.16 37.64 20.27
C THR A 7 20.16 38.29 21.22
N ASN A 8 20.72 39.44 20.85
CA ASN A 8 21.73 40.15 21.64
C ASN A 8 21.26 40.38 23.09
N GLY A 9 22.11 40.04 24.06
CA GLY A 9 21.82 40.17 25.49
C GLY A 9 20.98 39.03 26.08
N GLN A 10 20.49 38.09 25.26
CA GLN A 10 19.79 36.91 25.79
C GLN A 10 20.76 35.87 26.32
N GLU A 11 20.28 35.15 27.34
CA GLU A 11 20.99 34.05 27.98
C GLU A 11 20.22 32.75 27.74
N GLY A 12 20.97 31.67 27.57
CA GLY A 12 20.43 30.32 27.47
C GLY A 12 21.27 29.32 28.25
N VAL A 13 20.67 28.18 28.60
CA VAL A 13 21.38 27.03 29.17
C VAL A 13 21.54 25.97 28.11
N ILE A 14 22.76 25.46 27.94
CA ILE A 14 23.09 24.44 26.94
C ILE A 14 22.43 23.11 27.34
N VAL A 15 21.55 22.60 26.47
CA VAL A 15 20.88 21.31 26.63
C VAL A 15 21.70 20.21 25.98
N LYS A 16 22.07 20.39 24.71
CA LYS A 16 22.91 19.45 23.95
C LYS A 16 23.71 20.13 22.86
N VAL A 17 24.86 19.55 22.52
CA VAL A 17 25.68 19.93 21.37
C VAL A 17 25.57 18.81 20.34
N LYS A 18 24.97 19.13 19.19
CA LYS A 18 24.81 18.26 18.01
C LYS A 18 26.06 18.38 17.11
N GLY A 19 26.14 17.54 16.08
CA GLY A 19 27.25 17.52 15.13
C GLY A 19 28.30 16.42 15.38
N HIS A 20 29.25 16.30 14.45
CA HIS A 20 30.15 15.14 14.33
C HIS A 20 31.64 15.50 14.46
N GLY A 21 32.48 14.48 14.68
CA GLY A 21 33.94 14.55 14.61
C GLY A 21 34.65 15.65 15.41
N ALA A 22 35.59 16.32 14.75
CA ALA A 22 36.46 17.34 15.33
C ALA A 22 35.71 18.59 15.81
N PHE A 23 34.62 18.97 15.12
CA PHE A 23 33.80 20.11 15.48
C PHE A 23 33.22 19.95 16.89
N ARG A 24 32.47 18.86 17.13
CA ARG A 24 31.82 18.62 18.43
C ARG A 24 32.85 18.55 19.58
N LYS A 25 33.98 17.87 19.34
CA LYS A 25 35.08 17.78 20.33
C LYS A 25 35.60 19.17 20.69
N ARG A 26 35.90 20.00 19.68
CA ARG A 26 36.40 21.36 19.85
C ARG A 26 35.41 22.25 20.60
N ILE A 27 34.12 22.20 20.25
CA ILE A 27 33.05 22.97 20.93
C ILE A 27 32.98 22.60 22.42
N ILE A 28 33.03 21.30 22.75
CA ILE A 28 33.02 20.81 24.13
C ILE A 28 34.27 21.25 24.91
N GLU A 29 35.46 21.16 24.30
CA GLU A 29 36.72 21.63 24.88
C GLU A 29 36.73 23.15 25.12
N MET A 30 36.02 23.91 24.28
CA MET A 30 35.75 25.34 24.46
C MET A 30 34.60 25.63 25.45
N GLY A 31 34.26 24.70 26.35
CA GLY A 31 33.37 24.98 27.48
C GLY A 31 31.87 24.97 27.16
N PHE A 32 31.46 24.72 25.91
CA PHE A 32 30.05 24.53 25.53
C PHE A 32 29.58 23.13 25.95
N VAL A 33 29.47 22.92 27.26
CA VAL A 33 29.06 21.65 27.86
C VAL A 33 27.67 21.74 28.47
N ARG A 34 26.99 20.59 28.54
CA ARG A 34 25.61 20.47 29.04
C ARG A 34 25.47 21.13 30.41
N GLY A 35 24.45 21.97 30.59
CA GLY A 35 24.14 22.68 31.83
C GLY A 35 24.91 23.99 32.05
N LYS A 36 25.83 24.37 31.16
CA LYS A 36 26.49 25.69 31.25
C LYS A 36 25.61 26.78 30.65
N LYS A 37 25.69 27.96 31.26
CA LYS A 37 25.04 29.18 30.81
C LYS A 37 25.88 29.84 29.72
N VAL A 38 25.22 30.30 28.66
CA VAL A 38 25.80 31.00 27.53
C VAL A 38 25.00 32.25 27.23
N THR A 39 25.68 33.36 26.95
CA THR A 39 25.06 34.67 26.72
C THR A 39 25.45 35.19 25.35
N VAL A 40 24.51 35.73 24.58
CA VAL A 40 24.81 36.37 23.29
C VAL A 40 25.32 37.78 23.55
N ILE A 41 26.58 38.06 23.17
CA ILE A 41 27.19 39.37 23.37
C ILE A 41 26.79 40.30 22.23
N LYS A 42 27.09 39.91 20.99
CA LYS A 42 26.75 40.70 19.80
C LYS A 42 26.74 39.84 18.53
N ASN A 43 25.91 40.22 17.58
CA ASN A 43 25.94 39.73 16.21
C ASN A 43 26.86 40.59 15.35
N ALA A 44 27.62 39.98 14.42
CA ALA A 44 28.32 40.73 13.38
C ALA A 44 27.33 41.51 12.48
N PRO A 45 27.76 42.58 11.78
CA PRO A 45 26.88 43.41 10.94
C PRO A 45 26.08 42.63 9.89
N LEU A 46 26.65 41.55 9.35
CA LEU A 46 26.02 40.65 8.39
C LEU A 46 25.35 39.41 9.03
N LYS A 47 25.11 39.43 10.35
CA LYS A 47 24.47 38.36 11.15
C LYS A 47 25.22 37.01 11.22
N ASP A 48 26.49 36.99 10.81
CA ASP A 48 27.42 35.86 10.94
C ASP A 48 28.87 36.41 10.92
N PRO A 49 29.79 36.06 11.85
CA PRO A 49 29.64 35.23 13.05
C PRO A 49 28.93 35.91 14.23
N ILE A 50 28.57 35.12 15.24
CA ILE A 50 27.91 35.57 16.48
C ILE A 50 28.88 35.40 17.66
N GLU A 51 29.05 36.45 18.46
CA GLU A 51 29.91 36.45 19.66
C GLU A 51 29.10 36.02 20.90
N TYR A 52 29.58 34.98 21.58
CA TYR A 52 28.99 34.39 22.77
C TYR A 52 29.92 34.52 23.98
N GLY A 53 29.36 34.76 25.16
CA GLY A 53 30.05 34.68 26.44
C GLY A 53 29.79 33.35 27.11
N ILE A 54 30.85 32.62 27.47
CA ILE A 54 30.77 31.33 28.16
C ILE A 54 31.92 31.20 29.15
N MET A 55 31.63 30.72 30.37
CA MET A 55 32.64 30.46 31.41
C MET A 55 33.66 31.60 31.66
N GLY A 56 33.23 32.85 31.51
CA GLY A 56 34.07 34.03 31.77
C GLY A 56 34.92 34.54 30.60
N TYR A 57 34.83 33.93 29.41
CA TYR A 57 35.50 34.41 28.19
C TYR A 57 34.54 34.49 27.00
N LYS A 58 35.01 35.11 25.90
CA LYS A 58 34.21 35.35 24.69
C LYS A 58 34.67 34.45 23.55
N VAL A 59 33.72 33.85 22.84
CA VAL A 59 33.95 32.98 21.68
C VAL A 59 33.05 33.41 20.54
N SER A 60 33.59 33.54 19.33
CA SER A 60 32.78 33.77 18.13
C SER A 60 32.54 32.44 17.41
N LEU A 61 31.28 32.11 17.14
CA LEU A 61 30.87 30.93 16.37
C LEU A 61 30.16 31.37 15.09
N ARG A 62 30.32 30.60 14.02
CA ARG A 62 29.50 30.81 12.82
C ARG A 62 28.05 30.46 13.12
N ARG A 63 27.12 31.07 12.39
CA ARG A 63 25.69 30.82 12.55
C ARG A 63 25.32 29.34 12.29
N SER A 64 25.98 28.71 11.32
CA SER A 64 25.86 27.28 11.00
C SER A 64 26.40 26.36 12.09
N GLU A 65 27.36 26.81 12.88
CA GLU A 65 27.90 26.06 14.02
C GLU A 65 27.00 26.23 15.25
N ALA A 66 26.51 27.45 15.49
CA ALA A 66 25.59 27.75 16.57
C ALA A 66 24.22 27.07 16.40
N SER A 67 23.79 26.78 15.17
CA SER A 67 22.54 26.03 14.93
C SER A 67 22.60 24.59 15.43
N LEU A 68 23.80 24.04 15.66
CA LEU A 68 23.99 22.70 16.20
C LEU A 68 24.00 22.64 17.73
N ILE A 69 23.96 23.78 18.43
CA ILE A 69 23.93 23.83 19.89
C ILE A 69 22.50 24.11 20.32
N GLU A 70 21.86 23.15 20.98
CA GLU A 70 20.51 23.33 21.50
C GLU A 70 20.55 23.96 22.89
N VAL A 71 19.73 25.01 23.06
CA VAL A 71 19.62 25.77 24.30
C VAL A 71 18.16 25.92 24.72
N ILE A 72 17.96 26.24 25.99
CA ILE A 72 16.69 26.77 26.50
C ILE A 72 16.91 28.23 26.88
N SER A 73 16.08 29.11 26.32
CA SER A 73 16.01 30.50 26.76
C SER A 73 15.09 30.67 27.96
N ARG A 74 15.20 31.81 28.64
CA ARG A 74 14.33 32.15 29.77
C ARG A 74 12.84 32.17 29.40
N LYS A 75 12.49 32.70 28.21
CA LYS A 75 11.11 32.68 27.70
C LYS A 75 10.58 31.26 27.49
N GLU A 76 11.36 30.39 26.85
CA GLU A 76 10.95 29.00 26.58
C GLU A 76 10.76 28.21 27.91
N ALA A 77 11.55 28.54 28.94
CA ALA A 77 11.37 27.96 30.27
C ALA A 77 10.12 28.47 31.00
N GLU A 78 9.84 29.78 30.92
CA GLU A 78 8.64 30.38 31.52
C GLU A 78 7.34 29.84 30.85
N GLU A 79 7.34 29.66 29.52
CA GLU A 79 6.20 29.06 28.80
C GLU A 79 5.94 27.59 29.20
N MET A 80 6.99 26.81 29.45
CA MET A 80 6.86 25.39 29.83
C MET A 80 6.36 25.16 31.27
N GLU A 81 6.52 26.11 32.19
CA GLU A 81 6.10 26.00 33.60
C GLU A 81 4.76 26.68 33.93
N THR A 82 4.13 27.40 32.99
CA THR A 82 2.82 28.08 33.20
C THR A 82 1.64 27.17 33.58
N THR A 83 1.86 25.88 33.85
CA THR A 83 0.85 24.97 34.41
C THR A 83 0.86 24.79 35.93
N SER A 84 1.83 25.31 36.70
CA SER A 84 1.66 25.43 38.16
C SER A 84 2.76 26.24 38.86
N PHE A 85 2.34 27.28 39.59
CA PHE A 85 3.03 27.96 40.70
C PHE A 85 3.79 29.27 40.38
N HIS A 86 3.41 30.35 41.08
CA HIS A 86 4.03 31.68 41.02
C HIS A 86 4.94 31.91 42.25
N GLY A 87 6.22 31.55 42.14
CA GLY A 87 7.25 31.86 43.14
C GLY A 87 8.51 32.45 42.51
N THR A 88 9.24 33.30 43.24
CA THR A 88 10.50 33.92 42.81
C THR A 88 11.67 32.94 42.90
N PHE A 89 11.88 32.13 41.85
CA PHE A 89 13.07 31.27 41.68
C PHE A 89 13.64 31.40 40.27
N THR A 90 14.25 32.54 39.92
CA THR A 90 14.59 32.85 38.52
C THR A 90 15.79 32.10 37.95
N ASP A 91 16.78 31.70 38.77
CA ASP A 91 17.95 30.92 38.29
C ASP A 91 17.74 29.40 38.36
N ASP A 92 16.85 28.91 39.22
CA ASP A 92 16.53 27.49 39.37
C ASP A 92 15.60 26.98 38.23
N LEU A 93 14.73 27.85 37.71
CA LEU A 93 13.77 27.55 36.64
C LEU A 93 14.44 27.11 35.32
N LEU A 94 15.47 27.85 34.90
CA LEU A 94 16.26 27.54 33.69
C LEU A 94 17.00 26.21 33.83
N ALA A 95 17.60 25.97 35.00
CA ALA A 95 18.34 24.74 35.28
C ALA A 95 17.40 23.51 35.35
N ARG A 96 16.23 23.64 35.99
CA ARG A 96 15.21 22.58 36.08
C ARG A 96 14.63 22.24 34.71
N THR A 97 14.25 23.25 33.94
CA THR A 97 13.70 23.04 32.59
C THR A 97 14.75 22.46 31.63
N ALA A 98 16.00 22.93 31.71
CA ALA A 98 17.12 22.32 30.99
C ALA A 98 17.34 20.86 31.37
N THR A 99 17.17 20.51 32.65
CA THR A 99 17.26 19.12 33.13
C THR A 99 16.11 18.26 32.61
N LYS A 100 14.88 18.79 32.58
CA LYS A 100 13.70 18.09 32.02
C LYS A 100 13.85 17.84 30.51
N LYS A 101 14.30 18.84 29.75
CA LYS A 101 14.57 18.70 28.31
C LYS A 101 15.77 17.78 28.03
N ARG A 102 16.78 17.78 28.89
CA ARG A 102 17.93 16.85 28.82
C ARG A 102 17.52 15.39 28.97
N LYS A 103 16.47 15.11 29.73
CA LYS A 103 15.89 13.76 29.92
C LYS A 103 15.05 13.30 28.72
N THR A 104 14.91 14.13 27.68
CA THR A 104 14.31 13.72 26.40
C THR A 104 15.41 13.28 25.42
N ILE A 105 15.33 12.05 24.92
CA ILE A 105 16.32 11.47 24.00
C ILE A 105 15.63 11.20 22.66
N ASN A 106 16.17 11.74 21.57
CA ASN A 106 15.70 11.44 20.22
C ASN A 106 16.35 10.15 19.72
N VAL A 107 15.54 9.16 19.40
CA VAL A 107 15.98 7.82 19.00
C VAL A 107 15.46 7.50 17.60
N ALA A 108 16.34 7.05 16.71
CA ALA A 108 15.93 6.50 15.41
C ALA A 108 16.00 4.97 15.46
N LEU A 109 14.93 4.30 15.05
CA LEU A 109 14.87 2.86 14.94
C LEU A 109 15.16 2.46 13.47
N VAL A 110 16.27 1.75 13.26
CA VAL A 110 16.80 1.36 11.95
C VAL A 110 16.96 -0.16 11.91
N GLY A 111 16.92 -0.78 10.74
CA GLY A 111 17.20 -2.21 10.58
C GLY A 111 16.75 -2.75 9.23
N ASN A 112 17.14 -3.99 8.93
CA ASN A 112 16.75 -4.66 7.70
C ASN A 112 15.22 -4.88 7.64
N PRO A 113 14.62 -4.98 6.44
CA PRO A 113 13.24 -5.47 6.32
C PRO A 113 13.05 -6.80 7.06
N ASN A 114 11.89 -6.97 7.69
CA ASN A 114 11.50 -8.19 8.42
C ASN A 114 12.34 -8.57 9.66
N CYS A 115 13.26 -7.73 10.13
CA CYS A 115 14.01 -7.97 11.38
C CYS A 115 13.16 -7.82 12.66
N GLY A 116 11.86 -7.53 12.54
CA GLY A 116 10.93 -7.33 13.67
C GLY A 116 10.97 -5.93 14.29
N LYS A 117 11.52 -4.94 13.56
CA LYS A 117 11.55 -3.52 13.92
C LYS A 117 10.18 -2.97 14.36
N THR A 118 9.17 -3.10 13.51
CA THR A 118 7.81 -2.64 13.82
C THR A 118 7.18 -3.43 14.97
N THR A 119 7.57 -4.69 15.17
CA THR A 119 7.12 -5.49 16.32
C THR A 119 7.67 -4.92 17.63
N ILE A 120 8.97 -4.59 17.69
CA ILE A 120 9.58 -3.93 18.86
C ILE A 120 8.91 -2.56 19.10
N PHE A 121 8.72 -1.77 18.05
CA PHE A 121 8.08 -0.46 18.14
C PHE A 121 6.67 -0.56 18.73
N ASN A 122 5.80 -1.41 18.17
CA ASN A 122 4.43 -1.57 18.62
C ASN A 122 4.35 -2.12 20.06
N GLN A 123 5.23 -3.07 20.39
CA GLN A 123 5.25 -3.67 21.73
C GLN A 123 5.67 -2.66 22.79
N ALA A 124 6.61 -1.78 22.45
CA ALA A 124 7.02 -0.72 23.34
C ALA A 124 6.02 0.45 23.38
N SER A 125 5.26 0.71 22.29
CA SER A 125 4.46 1.94 22.13
C SER A 125 3.11 1.88 22.86
N GLY A 126 2.61 0.67 23.13
CA GLY A 126 1.44 0.45 23.98
C GLY A 126 0.14 1.14 23.51
N ALA A 127 0.04 1.54 22.24
CA ALA A 127 -1.04 2.27 21.55
C ALA A 127 -0.89 3.81 21.37
N ASN A 128 0.22 4.44 21.77
CA ASN A 128 0.48 5.87 21.54
C ASN A 128 1.32 6.12 20.28
N GLU A 129 0.76 5.83 19.10
CA GLU A 129 1.43 6.03 17.80
C GLU A 129 0.89 7.28 17.09
N HIS A 130 1.80 8.05 16.49
CA HIS A 130 1.46 9.07 15.50
C HIS A 130 2.07 8.67 14.16
N VAL A 131 1.26 8.61 13.10
CA VAL A 131 1.73 8.30 11.73
C VAL A 131 1.71 9.58 10.92
N GLY A 132 2.87 9.96 10.37
CA GLY A 132 3.03 11.12 9.50
C GLY A 132 3.54 10.72 8.11
N ASN A 133 3.09 11.44 7.08
CA ASN A 133 3.60 11.28 5.71
C ASN A 133 4.70 12.32 5.45
N TYR A 134 5.83 11.90 4.89
CA TYR A 134 6.91 12.81 4.52
C TYR A 134 6.61 13.52 3.18
N SER A 135 7.00 14.79 3.05
CA SER A 135 6.67 15.60 1.87
C SER A 135 7.33 15.08 0.59
N GLY A 136 6.51 14.68 -0.39
CA GLY A 136 6.95 14.36 -1.75
C GLY A 136 7.16 12.86 -2.06
N VAL A 137 7.09 11.97 -1.06
CA VAL A 137 7.25 10.52 -1.23
C VAL A 137 6.22 9.74 -0.39
N THR A 138 5.76 8.59 -0.86
CA THR A 138 4.80 7.71 -0.16
C THR A 138 5.47 6.85 0.91
N ILE A 139 6.31 7.45 1.74
CA ILE A 139 7.03 6.77 2.82
C ILE A 139 6.43 7.23 4.15
N ASP A 140 5.83 6.29 4.88
CA ASP A 140 5.18 6.54 6.17
C ASP A 140 6.22 6.43 7.29
N ILE A 141 6.32 7.46 8.14
CA ILE A 141 7.13 7.42 9.37
C ILE A 141 6.18 7.24 10.54
N LYS A 142 6.49 6.31 11.44
CA LYS A 142 5.80 6.20 12.72
C LYS A 142 6.66 6.81 13.81
N SER A 143 6.07 7.68 14.62
CA SER A 143 6.74 8.27 15.77
C SER A 143 5.95 7.97 17.04
N GLY A 144 6.66 7.70 18.14
CA GLY A 144 6.09 7.41 19.44
C GLY A 144 6.94 7.96 20.57
N ASN A 145 6.30 8.25 21.71
CA ASN A 145 6.97 8.70 22.91
C ASN A 145 6.92 7.58 23.97
N PHE A 146 8.08 7.18 24.48
CA PHE A 146 8.23 6.09 25.42
C PHE A 146 8.84 6.64 26.70
N HIS A 147 8.35 6.20 27.86
CA HIS A 147 8.84 6.65 29.15
C HIS A 147 9.62 5.50 29.79
N TYR A 148 10.90 5.73 30.07
CA TYR A 148 11.77 4.80 30.76
C TYR A 148 12.36 5.48 31.99
N LYS A 149 11.86 5.13 33.18
CA LYS A 149 12.18 5.83 34.45
C LYS A 149 11.96 7.33 34.29
N ASP A 150 13.00 8.12 34.51
CA ASP A 150 12.99 9.57 34.39
C ASP A 150 13.19 10.09 32.96
N TYR A 151 13.39 9.21 31.97
CA TYR A 151 13.72 9.58 30.60
C TYR A 151 12.50 9.43 29.67
N THR A 152 12.36 10.37 28.74
CA THR A 152 11.40 10.29 27.63
C THR A 152 12.15 10.00 26.34
N LEU A 153 11.99 8.82 25.77
CA LEU A 153 12.55 8.41 24.49
C LEU A 153 11.55 8.79 23.39
N LYS A 154 11.93 9.68 22.48
CA LYS A 154 11.16 9.98 21.27
C LYS A 154 11.68 9.10 20.15
N VAL A 155 10.97 8.01 19.84
CA VAL A 155 11.42 7.02 18.86
C VAL A 155 10.72 7.25 17.53
N SER A 156 11.51 7.39 16.46
CA SER A 156 11.05 7.41 15.08
C SER A 156 11.38 6.08 14.41
N ASP A 157 10.35 5.36 13.96
CA ASP A 157 10.46 4.12 13.19
C ASP A 157 10.74 4.44 11.73
N LEU A 158 11.98 4.22 11.28
CA LEU A 158 12.37 4.46 9.89
C LEU A 158 12.04 3.26 9.00
N PRO A 159 11.87 3.43 7.68
CA PRO A 159 11.68 2.30 6.76
C PRO A 159 12.79 1.25 6.90
N GLY A 160 12.43 -0.02 6.72
CA GLY A 160 13.42 -1.09 6.72
C GLY A 160 14.33 -0.98 5.51
N THR A 161 15.64 -1.05 5.72
CA THR A 161 16.65 -0.92 4.65
C THR A 161 17.78 -1.93 4.80
N TYR A 162 18.33 -2.42 3.68
CA TYR A 162 19.49 -3.32 3.68
C TYR A 162 20.82 -2.55 3.70
N SER A 163 20.82 -1.31 3.21
CA SER A 163 22.02 -0.48 3.09
C SER A 163 21.69 1.01 3.23
N LEU A 164 22.67 1.88 3.09
CA LEU A 164 22.55 3.34 3.02
C LEU A 164 23.06 3.85 1.66
N SER A 165 22.83 3.06 0.62
CA SER A 165 23.13 3.38 -0.78
C SER A 165 22.04 4.27 -1.39
N ALA A 166 22.20 4.63 -2.67
CA ALA A 166 21.24 5.47 -3.40
C ALA A 166 20.39 4.68 -4.41
N TYR A 167 20.15 3.39 -4.17
CA TYR A 167 19.43 2.51 -5.10
C TYR A 167 17.91 2.56 -4.92
N SER A 168 17.44 2.69 -3.68
CA SER A 168 16.01 2.82 -3.37
C SER A 168 15.65 4.16 -2.71
N PRO A 169 14.43 4.68 -2.95
CA PRO A 169 13.93 5.87 -2.24
C PRO A 169 13.97 5.72 -0.72
N GLU A 170 13.71 4.51 -0.21
CA GLU A 170 13.73 4.19 1.22
C GLU A 170 15.15 4.31 1.80
N GLU A 171 16.18 3.79 1.11
CA GLU A 171 17.58 3.91 1.52
C GLU A 171 18.04 5.37 1.58
N VAL A 172 17.73 6.14 0.53
CA VAL A 172 18.05 7.57 0.47
C VAL A 172 17.34 8.32 1.60
N PHE A 173 16.07 8.01 1.83
CA PHE A 173 15.29 8.63 2.90
C PHE A 173 15.87 8.34 4.29
N VAL A 174 16.14 7.07 4.63
CA VAL A 174 16.72 6.68 5.93
C VAL A 174 18.04 7.43 6.16
N ARG A 175 18.90 7.45 5.14
CA ARG A 175 20.19 8.14 5.19
C ARG A 175 20.04 9.64 5.42
N GLU A 176 19.19 10.31 4.64
CA GLU A 176 18.98 11.76 4.77
C GLU A 176 18.35 12.12 6.12
N HIS A 177 17.40 11.32 6.60
CA HIS A 177 16.79 11.52 7.91
C HIS A 177 17.83 11.44 9.03
N ILE A 178 18.72 10.44 9.01
CA ILE A 178 19.79 10.32 10.01
C ILE A 178 20.74 11.53 9.94
N SER A 179 21.14 11.96 8.73
CA SER A 179 22.05 13.09 8.56
C SER A 179 21.44 14.45 8.90
N GLN A 180 20.13 14.65 8.68
CA GLN A 180 19.45 15.94 8.90
C GLN A 180 18.90 16.08 10.32
N GLU A 181 18.20 15.06 10.83
CA GLU A 181 17.57 15.12 12.15
C GLU A 181 18.56 14.90 13.30
N LEU A 182 19.74 14.32 12.99
CA LEU A 182 20.84 14.08 13.93
C LEU A 182 20.34 13.39 15.22
N PRO A 183 19.85 12.13 15.13
CA PRO A 183 19.31 11.43 16.29
C PRO A 183 20.38 11.28 17.38
N ASP A 184 19.96 11.35 18.65
CA ASP A 184 20.90 11.25 19.77
C ASP A 184 21.46 9.82 19.87
N ILE A 185 20.63 8.82 19.56
CA ILE A 185 20.98 7.38 19.49
C ILE A 185 20.21 6.71 18.34
N ILE A 186 20.86 5.75 17.68
CA ILE A 186 20.22 4.80 16.77
C ILE A 186 20.06 3.46 17.49
N ILE A 187 18.84 2.92 17.51
CA ILE A 187 18.61 1.52 17.83
C ILE A 187 18.60 0.77 16.50
N ASN A 188 19.64 -0.04 16.26
CA ASN A 188 19.73 -0.90 15.10
C ASN A 188 19.15 -2.29 15.43
N VAL A 189 18.02 -2.63 14.84
CA VAL A 189 17.34 -3.91 15.02
C VAL A 189 17.92 -4.92 14.06
N VAL A 190 18.59 -5.93 14.62
CA VAL A 190 19.30 -6.97 13.90
C VAL A 190 18.59 -8.30 14.11
N ASP A 191 18.25 -9.01 13.03
CA ASP A 191 17.76 -10.39 13.15
C ASP A 191 18.90 -11.34 13.53
N ALA A 192 18.83 -11.91 14.74
CA ALA A 192 19.81 -12.87 15.23
C ALA A 192 19.90 -14.13 14.36
N SER A 193 18.86 -14.46 13.59
CA SER A 193 18.87 -15.57 12.65
C SER A 193 19.69 -15.35 11.38
N ASN A 194 20.06 -14.11 11.06
CA ASN A 194 20.78 -13.73 9.84
C ASN A 194 21.77 -12.59 10.11
N LEU A 195 22.72 -12.83 11.02
CA LEU A 195 23.64 -11.82 11.56
C LEU A 195 24.50 -11.16 10.47
N GLU A 196 25.19 -11.94 9.64
CA GLU A 196 26.13 -11.43 8.63
C GLU A 196 25.49 -10.36 7.73
N ARG A 197 24.28 -10.63 7.23
CA ARG A 197 23.54 -9.71 6.37
C ARG A 197 23.07 -8.44 7.10
N ASN A 198 22.69 -8.55 8.37
CA ASN A 198 22.25 -7.41 9.16
C ASN A 198 23.44 -6.53 9.61
N LEU A 199 24.60 -7.15 9.88
CA LEU A 199 25.82 -6.45 10.24
C LEU A 199 26.39 -5.59 9.11
N TYR A 200 25.99 -5.84 7.86
CA TYR A 200 26.32 -4.96 6.74
C TYR A 200 25.79 -3.53 6.95
N LEU A 201 24.51 -3.38 7.31
CA LEU A 201 23.93 -2.08 7.65
C LEU A 201 24.61 -1.50 8.91
N THR A 202 24.89 -2.33 9.91
CA THR A 202 25.63 -1.91 11.11
C THR A 202 26.99 -1.30 10.76
N SER A 203 27.72 -1.87 9.80
CA SER A 203 29.02 -1.34 9.35
C SER A 203 28.90 0.07 8.78
N GLN A 204 27.83 0.35 8.05
CA GLN A 204 27.57 1.67 7.47
C GLN A 204 27.16 2.70 8.53
N LEU A 205 26.39 2.28 9.54
CA LEU A 205 26.06 3.12 10.69
C LEU A 205 27.31 3.47 11.51
N ILE A 206 28.26 2.54 11.65
CA ILE A 206 29.56 2.81 12.28
C ILE A 206 30.32 3.89 11.50
N ASP A 207 30.39 3.78 10.16
CA ASP A 207 31.06 4.78 9.32
C ASP A 207 30.42 6.17 9.38
N MET A 208 29.10 6.24 9.61
CA MET A 208 28.37 7.51 9.82
C MET A 208 28.74 8.22 11.14
N ASP A 209 29.48 7.57 12.04
CA ASP A 209 29.93 8.14 13.33
C ASP A 209 28.76 8.50 14.28
N VAL A 210 27.68 7.70 14.22
CA VAL A 210 26.46 7.84 15.03
C VAL A 210 26.44 6.84 16.20
N ARG A 211 25.95 7.29 17.35
CA ARG A 211 25.85 6.44 18.56
C ARG A 211 24.80 5.36 18.32
N THR A 212 25.20 4.10 18.36
CA THR A 212 24.33 2.97 18.00
C THR A 212 24.23 1.99 19.17
N VAL A 213 23.03 1.42 19.36
CA VAL A 213 22.76 0.27 20.22
C VAL A 213 22.12 -0.81 19.35
N VAL A 214 22.62 -2.04 19.40
CA VAL A 214 22.06 -3.13 18.61
C VAL A 214 21.03 -3.92 19.43
N ALA A 215 19.81 -3.98 18.93
CA ALA A 215 18.78 -4.90 19.42
C ALA A 215 18.86 -6.21 18.62
N LEU A 216 19.44 -7.25 19.21
CA LEU A 216 19.48 -8.60 18.65
C LEU A 216 18.10 -9.25 18.79
N ASN A 217 17.24 -9.05 17.80
CA ASN A 217 15.87 -9.51 17.83
C ASN A 217 15.73 -10.96 17.33
N MET A 218 14.57 -11.57 17.59
CA MET A 218 14.30 -12.98 17.30
C MET A 218 15.30 -13.93 17.97
N TYR A 219 15.78 -13.55 19.15
CA TYR A 219 16.78 -14.31 19.88
C TYR A 219 16.25 -15.69 20.34
N ASP A 220 14.93 -15.85 20.48
CA ASP A 220 14.32 -17.15 20.78
C ASP A 220 14.42 -18.13 19.61
N ASP A 221 14.27 -17.66 18.37
CA ASP A 221 14.47 -18.48 17.17
C ASP A 221 15.94 -18.84 16.97
N PHE A 222 16.84 -17.91 17.27
CA PHE A 222 18.28 -18.17 17.33
C PHE A 222 18.62 -19.29 18.32
N GLN A 223 18.09 -19.21 19.55
CA GLN A 223 18.28 -20.24 20.56
C GLN A 223 17.71 -21.60 20.16
N LYS A 224 16.54 -21.63 19.49
CA LYS A 224 15.92 -22.87 19.00
C LYS A 224 16.75 -23.56 17.91
N LYS A 225 17.52 -22.81 17.12
CA LYS A 225 18.48 -23.35 16.13
C LYS A 225 19.70 -24.01 16.77
N GLY A 226 19.96 -23.71 18.05
CA GLY A 226 21.12 -24.21 18.79
C GLY A 226 22.45 -23.58 18.40
N ASP A 227 22.43 -22.50 17.61
CA ASP A 227 23.62 -21.72 17.29
C ASP A 227 24.13 -20.98 18.54
N LYS A 228 25.43 -20.66 18.59
CA LYS A 228 26.04 -19.93 19.71
C LYS A 228 26.65 -18.63 19.22
N LEU A 229 26.29 -17.52 19.87
CA LEU A 229 26.83 -16.19 19.60
C LEU A 229 27.36 -15.58 20.90
N ASP A 230 28.64 -15.20 20.92
CA ASP A 230 29.19 -14.33 21.97
C ASP A 230 28.96 -12.86 21.59
N TYR A 231 27.72 -12.41 21.82
CA TYR A 231 27.31 -11.03 21.51
C TYR A 231 28.03 -9.99 22.37
N THR A 232 28.53 -10.39 23.54
CA THR A 232 29.36 -9.55 24.42
C THR A 232 30.74 -9.29 23.81
N PHE A 233 31.40 -10.32 23.28
CA PHE A 233 32.68 -10.15 22.60
C PHE A 233 32.52 -9.41 21.27
N LEU A 234 31.46 -9.72 20.51
CA LEU A 234 31.12 -8.98 19.28
C LEU A 234 30.89 -7.50 19.57
N GLY A 235 30.15 -7.19 20.64
CA GLY A 235 29.90 -5.81 21.05
C GLY A 235 31.16 -5.06 21.47
N LYS A 236 32.13 -5.74 22.10
CA LYS A 236 33.45 -5.16 22.40
C LYS A 236 34.28 -4.92 21.14
N MET A 237 34.24 -5.83 20.17
CA MET A 237 34.97 -5.69 18.91
C MET A 237 34.45 -4.53 18.05
N LEU A 238 33.14 -4.34 18.04
CA LEU A 238 32.46 -3.28 17.30
C LEU A 238 32.28 -1.97 18.11
N ASP A 239 32.60 -2.01 19.40
CA ASP A 239 32.36 -0.93 20.38
C ASP A 239 30.91 -0.41 20.35
N ILE A 240 29.98 -1.37 20.25
CA ILE A 240 28.54 -1.15 20.23
C ILE A 240 27.93 -2.17 21.19
N PRO A 241 27.04 -1.78 22.11
CA PRO A 241 26.37 -2.73 22.97
C PRO A 241 25.30 -3.52 22.19
N PHE A 242 25.33 -4.85 22.33
CA PHE A 242 24.35 -5.77 21.76
C PHE A 242 23.43 -6.28 22.87
N VAL A 243 22.12 -6.10 22.70
CA VAL A 243 21.09 -6.50 23.66
C VAL A 243 20.17 -7.56 23.03
N PRO A 244 20.13 -8.80 23.56
CA PRO A 244 19.17 -9.81 23.13
C PRO A 244 17.72 -9.39 23.39
N THR A 245 16.86 -9.51 22.38
CA THR A 245 15.45 -9.12 22.46
C THR A 245 14.53 -10.13 21.75
N VAL A 246 13.28 -10.20 22.21
CA VAL A 246 12.20 -10.95 21.56
C VAL A 246 11.00 -10.01 21.44
N GLY A 247 10.93 -9.28 20.32
CA GLY A 247 9.94 -8.23 20.11
C GLY A 247 8.49 -8.69 20.26
N SER A 248 8.15 -9.91 19.87
CA SER A 248 6.80 -10.47 19.97
C SER A 248 6.33 -10.74 21.41
N ARG A 249 7.27 -10.94 22.34
CA ARG A 249 7.01 -11.21 23.77
C ARG A 249 7.33 -10.00 24.66
N GLY A 250 7.96 -8.97 24.12
CA GLY A 250 8.46 -7.82 24.88
C GLY A 250 9.69 -8.12 25.74
N THR A 251 10.29 -9.30 25.64
CA THR A 251 11.47 -9.68 26.42
C THR A 251 12.71 -8.89 25.97
N GLY A 252 13.46 -8.31 26.91
CA GLY A 252 14.69 -7.56 26.65
C GLY A 252 14.50 -6.09 26.24
N ILE A 253 13.25 -5.59 26.11
CA ILE A 253 13.00 -4.18 25.77
C ILE A 253 13.43 -3.24 26.92
N ASP A 254 13.19 -3.64 28.18
CA ASP A 254 13.60 -2.84 29.35
C ASP A 254 15.13 -2.70 29.42
N ASP A 255 15.84 -3.80 29.19
CA ASP A 255 17.31 -3.83 29.12
C ASP A 255 17.82 -2.98 27.94
N LEU A 256 17.15 -3.03 26.79
CA LEU A 256 17.49 -2.20 25.63
C LEU A 256 17.38 -0.70 25.98
N PHE A 257 16.29 -0.28 26.62
CA PHE A 257 16.11 1.12 27.03
C PHE A 257 17.10 1.54 28.12
N LYS A 258 17.41 0.65 29.06
CA LYS A 258 18.48 0.86 30.02
C LYS A 258 19.82 1.13 29.34
N THR A 259 20.19 0.31 28.36
CA THR A 259 21.43 0.47 27.59
C THR A 259 21.44 1.76 26.77
N VAL A 260 20.32 2.13 26.14
CA VAL A 260 20.18 3.42 25.43
C VAL A 260 20.45 4.60 26.36
N VAL A 261 19.88 4.61 27.56
CA VAL A 261 20.14 5.67 28.54
C VAL A 261 21.62 5.67 28.97
N GLN A 262 22.23 4.51 29.20
CA GLN A 262 23.65 4.41 29.56
C GLN A 262 24.59 4.93 28.48
N VAL A 263 24.30 4.65 27.20
CA VAL A 263 25.07 5.17 26.05
C VAL A 263 24.84 6.67 25.88
N TYR A 264 23.64 7.19 26.15
CA TYR A 264 23.34 8.62 26.07
C TYR A 264 24.06 9.43 27.16
N GLU A 265 24.18 8.85 28.35
CA GLU A 265 24.88 9.44 29.50
C GLU A 265 26.42 9.26 29.45
N ASP A 266 26.96 8.63 28.40
CA ASP A 266 28.39 8.31 28.27
C ASP A 266 28.93 7.46 29.44
N LYS A 267 28.08 6.63 30.05
CA LYS A 267 28.41 5.73 31.16
C LYS A 267 28.73 4.30 30.72
N ALA A 268 28.42 3.95 29.48
CA ALA A 268 28.79 2.65 28.93
C ALA A 268 30.30 2.59 28.67
N GLU A 269 30.96 1.52 29.12
CA GLU A 269 32.38 1.27 28.82
C GLU A 269 32.63 1.16 27.30
N GLN A 270 31.60 0.77 26.54
CA GLN A 270 31.59 0.48 25.10
C GLN A 270 30.97 1.64 24.29
N ALA A 271 31.50 2.85 24.46
CA ALA A 271 30.95 4.05 23.82
C ALA A 271 32.03 4.96 23.20
N ARG A 272 33.19 4.40 22.83
CA ARG A 272 34.20 5.13 22.07
C ARG A 272 33.90 4.94 20.57
N ARG A 273 34.49 5.79 19.74
CA ARG A 273 34.22 5.79 18.29
C ARG A 273 35.22 4.86 17.61
N VAL A 274 34.83 3.63 17.34
CA VAL A 274 35.65 2.70 16.54
C VAL A 274 35.50 3.03 15.06
N LYS A 275 36.64 3.08 14.37
CA LYS A 275 36.69 3.11 12.90
C LYS A 275 36.94 1.67 12.41
N ILE A 276 36.08 1.17 11.53
CA ILE A 276 36.32 -0.11 10.85
C ILE A 276 37.53 0.08 9.96
N ASN A 277 38.51 -0.82 10.06
CA ASN A 277 39.71 -0.76 9.22
C ASN A 277 39.46 -1.57 7.92
N TYR A 278 39.41 -0.88 6.79
CA TYR A 278 39.21 -1.50 5.47
C TYR A 278 40.52 -1.91 4.77
N GLY A 279 41.64 -1.86 5.49
CA GLY A 279 42.97 -2.18 4.96
C GLY A 279 43.74 -0.92 4.53
N GLU A 280 45.07 -1.07 4.44
CA GLU A 280 46.00 0.06 4.34
C GLU A 280 45.73 0.98 3.13
N ASN A 281 45.47 0.41 1.95
CA ASN A 281 45.28 1.20 0.73
C ASN A 281 43.96 1.98 0.74
N ILE A 282 42.88 1.34 1.22
CA ILE A 282 41.56 1.97 1.33
C ILE A 282 41.58 3.05 2.42
N GLU A 283 42.19 2.78 3.57
CA GLU A 283 42.32 3.79 4.65
C GLU A 283 43.18 4.99 4.23
N LYS A 284 44.25 4.79 3.44
CA LYS A 284 45.02 5.90 2.87
C LYS A 284 44.17 6.77 1.94
N ALA A 285 43.35 6.16 1.10
CA ALA A 285 42.44 6.87 0.21
C ALA A 285 41.36 7.64 0.99
N ILE A 286 40.73 6.99 1.97
CA ILE A 286 39.76 7.62 2.86
C ILE A 286 40.39 8.80 3.61
N GLY A 287 41.60 8.61 4.17
CA GLY A 287 42.32 9.63 4.93
C GLY A 287 42.66 10.88 4.10
N ALA A 288 43.04 10.71 2.82
CA ALA A 288 43.31 11.83 1.92
C ALA A 288 42.06 12.69 1.69
N ILE A 289 40.90 12.06 1.49
CA ILE A 289 39.63 12.77 1.28
C ILE A 289 39.13 13.37 2.61
N GLU A 290 39.27 12.66 3.73
CA GLU A 290 38.91 13.14 5.08
C GLU A 290 39.65 14.45 5.42
N GLN A 291 40.94 14.56 5.08
CA GLN A 291 41.73 15.76 5.32
C GLN A 291 41.17 16.98 4.58
N ILE A 292 40.88 16.85 3.29
CA ILE A 292 40.31 17.95 2.50
C ILE A 292 38.89 18.27 2.97
N ALA A 293 38.07 17.25 3.25
CA ALA A 293 36.70 17.46 3.73
C ALA A 293 36.65 18.18 5.08
N ALA A 294 37.65 17.99 5.94
CA ALA A 294 37.76 18.68 7.23
C ALA A 294 38.02 20.20 7.09
N GLU A 295 38.54 20.67 5.95
CA GLU A 295 38.75 22.10 5.67
C GLU A 295 37.43 22.84 5.39
N TYR A 296 36.34 22.10 5.14
CA TYR A 296 35.02 22.65 4.82
C TYR A 296 33.98 22.33 5.92
N PRO A 297 33.84 23.20 6.94
CA PRO A 297 32.87 23.04 8.04
C PRO A 297 31.42 22.93 7.59
N GLU A 298 31.06 23.51 6.44
CA GLU A 298 29.69 23.54 5.92
C GLU A 298 29.15 22.14 5.59
N ILE A 299 30.01 21.23 5.14
CA ILE A 299 29.63 19.82 4.89
C ILE A 299 29.92 18.96 6.12
N SER A 300 31.11 19.10 6.71
CA SER A 300 31.59 18.22 7.78
C SER A 300 30.83 18.33 9.11
N SER A 301 30.00 19.37 9.26
CA SER A 301 29.13 19.58 10.42
C SER A 301 27.88 18.68 10.40
N ASN A 302 27.31 18.44 9.21
CA ASN A 302 26.10 17.65 9.02
C ASN A 302 26.39 16.18 8.67
N VAL A 303 27.53 15.90 8.02
CA VAL A 303 27.93 14.55 7.60
C VAL A 303 29.34 14.25 8.08
N SER A 304 29.54 13.05 8.62
CA SER A 304 30.87 12.55 8.99
C SER A 304 31.83 12.64 7.78
N PRO A 305 33.02 13.27 7.90
CA PRO A 305 34.01 13.33 6.83
C PRO A 305 34.41 11.94 6.31
N ARG A 306 34.46 10.95 7.21
CA ARG A 306 34.72 9.54 6.86
C ARG A 306 33.64 8.98 5.96
N PHE A 307 32.39 9.15 6.36
CA PHE A 307 31.25 8.65 5.60
C PHE A 307 31.16 9.30 4.22
N LEU A 308 31.40 10.62 4.14
CA LEU A 308 31.49 11.35 2.88
C LEU A 308 32.58 10.78 1.98
N ALA A 309 33.80 10.58 2.52
CA ALA A 309 34.92 10.01 1.77
C ALA A 309 34.58 8.64 1.19
N ILE A 310 34.04 7.74 2.01
CA ILE A 310 33.62 6.40 1.58
C ILE A 310 32.56 6.50 0.48
N LYS A 311 31.53 7.33 0.63
CA LYS A 311 30.46 7.46 -0.37
C LYS A 311 30.94 8.04 -1.70
N LEU A 312 31.92 8.95 -1.67
CA LEU A 312 32.53 9.47 -2.89
C LEU A 312 33.39 8.41 -3.60
N LEU A 313 34.08 7.55 -2.84
CA LEU A 313 34.80 6.40 -3.38
C LEU A 313 33.83 5.35 -3.97
N GLU A 314 32.67 5.11 -3.34
CA GLU A 314 31.58 4.24 -3.81
C GLU A 314 30.77 4.83 -4.99
N LYS A 315 31.19 5.97 -5.57
CA LYS A 315 30.54 6.62 -6.72
C LYS A 315 29.10 7.10 -6.47
N ASP A 316 28.74 7.41 -5.22
CA ASP A 316 27.39 7.84 -4.88
C ASP A 316 27.03 9.20 -5.53
N HIS A 317 26.04 9.17 -6.44
CA HIS A 317 25.62 10.34 -7.20
C HIS A 317 25.01 11.44 -6.33
N VAL A 318 24.29 11.10 -5.26
CA VAL A 318 23.64 12.09 -4.38
C VAL A 318 24.69 12.92 -3.64
N PHE A 319 25.76 12.29 -3.16
CA PHE A 319 26.86 13.01 -2.54
C PHE A 319 27.68 13.79 -3.56
N LYS A 320 27.92 13.24 -4.76
CA LYS A 320 28.59 13.97 -5.83
C LYS A 320 27.85 15.26 -6.18
N ASP A 321 26.53 15.19 -6.33
CA ASP A 321 25.67 16.34 -6.65
C ASP A 321 25.63 17.36 -5.52
N LYS A 322 25.55 16.92 -4.26
CA LYS A 322 25.60 17.81 -3.08
C LYS A 322 26.93 18.56 -2.98
N VAL A 323 28.05 17.87 -3.20
CA VAL A 323 29.40 18.47 -3.13
C VAL A 323 29.62 19.43 -4.31
N ASN A 324 29.13 19.10 -5.51
CA ASN A 324 29.14 19.98 -6.67
C ASN A 324 28.31 21.25 -6.44
N ALA A 325 27.08 21.11 -5.95
CA ALA A 325 26.19 22.24 -5.67
C ALA A 325 26.76 23.22 -4.63
N GLY A 326 27.57 22.70 -3.69
CA GLY A 326 28.27 23.51 -2.69
C GLY A 326 29.58 24.14 -3.16
N GLY A 327 30.04 23.87 -4.39
CA GLY A 327 31.27 24.45 -4.94
C GLY A 327 32.58 23.82 -4.41
N PHE A 328 32.52 22.62 -3.84
CA PHE A 328 33.66 21.95 -3.20
C PHE A 328 34.39 20.98 -4.16
N SER A 329 34.79 21.49 -5.32
CA SER A 329 35.37 20.67 -6.41
C SER A 329 36.69 19.98 -6.04
N SER A 330 37.44 20.52 -5.09
CA SER A 330 38.68 19.93 -4.56
C SER A 330 38.46 18.52 -3.98
N ILE A 331 37.36 18.31 -3.26
CA ILE A 331 37.00 17.01 -2.66
C ILE A 331 36.73 15.98 -3.75
N ILE A 332 36.01 16.37 -4.81
CA ILE A 332 35.64 15.49 -5.92
C ILE A 332 36.89 15.11 -6.73
N ASN A 333 37.75 16.08 -7.02
CA ASN A 333 38.99 15.84 -7.76
C ASN A 333 39.91 14.85 -7.03
N GLU A 334 40.06 15.00 -5.70
CA GLU A 334 40.85 14.05 -4.91
C GLU A 334 40.16 12.68 -4.84
N ALA A 335 38.83 12.62 -4.70
CA ALA A 335 38.11 11.36 -4.73
C ALA A 335 38.26 10.63 -6.07
N GLU A 336 38.17 11.32 -7.21
CA GLU A 336 38.38 10.73 -8.54
C GLU A 336 39.82 10.21 -8.72
N LYS A 337 40.81 10.95 -8.22
CA LYS A 337 42.22 10.52 -8.22
C LYS A 337 42.45 9.28 -7.37
N GLN A 338 41.90 9.23 -6.15
CA GLN A 338 42.03 8.05 -5.29
C GLN A 338 41.27 6.85 -5.85
N ARG A 339 40.12 7.06 -6.50
CA ARG A 339 39.38 6.00 -7.20
C ARG A 339 40.21 5.38 -8.31
N ALA A 340 40.76 6.20 -9.21
CA ALA A 340 41.61 5.71 -10.29
C ALA A 340 42.83 4.92 -9.77
N LYS A 341 43.40 5.35 -8.62
CA LYS A 341 44.49 4.64 -7.96
C LYS A 341 44.06 3.28 -7.41
N LEU A 342 42.91 3.20 -6.73
CA LEU A 342 42.38 1.95 -6.19
C LEU A 342 41.96 1.00 -7.31
N GLU A 343 41.26 1.48 -8.34
CA GLU A 343 40.84 0.67 -9.49
C GLU A 343 42.04 0.09 -10.24
N SER A 344 43.11 0.87 -10.42
CA SER A 344 44.36 0.38 -11.01
C SER A 344 45.07 -0.67 -10.14
N LEU A 345 45.03 -0.52 -8.82
CA LEU A 345 45.67 -1.43 -7.89
C LEU A 345 44.93 -2.77 -7.75
N PHE A 346 43.62 -2.73 -7.61
CA PHE A 346 42.78 -3.90 -7.35
C PHE A 346 42.23 -4.54 -8.64
N GLN A 347 42.32 -3.86 -9.78
CA GLN A 347 41.73 -4.29 -11.07
C GLN A 347 40.21 -4.51 -11.01
N GLU A 348 39.56 -3.82 -10.09
CA GLU A 348 38.12 -3.89 -9.82
C GLU A 348 37.55 -2.49 -9.55
N ASP A 349 36.24 -2.36 -9.67
CA ASP A 349 35.54 -1.11 -9.37
C ASP A 349 35.65 -0.75 -7.88
N THR A 350 35.86 0.53 -7.55
CA THR A 350 35.98 0.96 -6.14
C THR A 350 34.76 0.62 -5.28
N GLU A 351 33.55 0.57 -5.86
CA GLU A 351 32.35 0.12 -5.15
C GLU A 351 32.47 -1.35 -4.72
N THR A 352 33.03 -2.20 -5.59
CA THR A 352 33.24 -3.64 -5.32
C THR A 352 34.29 -3.82 -4.24
N VAL A 353 35.43 -3.13 -4.38
CA VAL A 353 36.54 -3.20 -3.42
C VAL A 353 36.12 -2.81 -2.00
N ILE A 354 35.32 -1.74 -1.85
CA ILE A 354 34.82 -1.31 -0.53
C ILE A 354 33.79 -2.29 0.02
N THR A 355 32.91 -2.81 -0.84
CA THR A 355 31.90 -3.80 -0.44
C THR A 355 32.55 -5.08 0.06
N ASP A 356 33.58 -5.58 -0.64
CA ASP A 356 34.34 -6.76 -0.24
C ASP A 356 35.10 -6.53 1.06
N ALA A 357 35.67 -5.34 1.26
CA ALA A 357 36.31 -4.99 2.52
C ALA A 357 35.32 -5.01 3.71
N ARG A 358 34.07 -4.52 3.51
CA ARG A 358 33.00 -4.60 4.52
C ARG A 358 32.63 -6.05 4.84
N TYR A 359 32.39 -6.87 3.82
CA TYR A 359 32.05 -8.29 4.04
C TYR A 359 33.22 -9.06 4.64
N GLY A 360 34.46 -8.78 4.25
CA GLY A 360 35.66 -9.34 4.86
C GLY A 360 35.76 -9.04 6.35
N PHE A 361 35.48 -7.80 6.75
CA PHE A 361 35.41 -7.41 8.16
C PHE A 361 34.31 -8.18 8.92
N ILE A 362 33.10 -8.25 8.36
CA ILE A 362 31.97 -8.94 9.00
C ILE A 362 32.25 -10.43 9.12
N ALA A 363 32.74 -11.08 8.06
CA ALA A 363 33.11 -12.49 8.06
C ALA A 363 34.19 -12.78 9.11
N GLY A 364 35.18 -11.89 9.25
CA GLY A 364 36.18 -11.95 10.32
C GLY A 364 35.56 -11.88 11.71
N ALA A 365 34.71 -10.89 11.97
CA ALA A 365 34.03 -10.73 13.26
C ALA A 365 33.12 -11.93 13.60
N MET A 366 32.41 -12.46 12.61
CA MET A 366 31.54 -13.62 12.75
C MET A 366 32.33 -14.88 13.05
N LYS A 367 33.47 -15.09 12.37
CA LYS A 367 34.34 -16.26 12.61
C LYS A 367 34.81 -16.37 14.06
N GLU A 368 35.06 -15.23 14.72
CA GLU A 368 35.51 -15.18 16.11
C GLU A 368 34.36 -15.31 17.13
N THR A 369 33.16 -14.82 16.78
CA THR A 369 32.06 -14.64 17.75
C THR A 369 30.92 -15.63 17.60
N TYR A 370 30.78 -16.28 16.44
CA TYR A 370 29.64 -17.10 16.08
C TYR A 370 30.04 -18.55 15.78
N LYS A 371 29.30 -19.49 16.34
CA LYS A 371 29.46 -20.93 16.11
C LYS A 371 28.13 -21.54 15.67
N GLU A 372 28.12 -22.03 14.44
CA GLU A 372 26.96 -22.69 13.83
C GLU A 372 26.70 -24.07 14.43
N ASN A 373 25.42 -24.44 14.56
CA ASN A 373 25.00 -25.79 14.89
C ASN A 373 24.84 -26.66 13.62
N PRO A 374 25.72 -27.66 13.39
CA PRO A 374 25.72 -28.44 12.15
C PRO A 374 24.52 -29.38 11.98
N GLN A 375 23.78 -29.73 13.04
CA GLN A 375 22.79 -30.81 13.00
C GLN A 375 21.35 -30.40 12.63
N GLN A 376 20.96 -29.12 12.80
CA GLN A 376 19.53 -28.75 12.77
C GLN A 376 19.03 -28.10 11.48
N ARG A 377 19.92 -27.49 10.67
CA ARG A 377 19.50 -26.66 9.52
C ARG A 377 18.91 -27.46 8.35
N ARG A 378 19.34 -28.72 8.15
CA ARG A 378 19.11 -29.46 6.89
C ARG A 378 17.85 -30.34 6.80
N ARG A 379 17.08 -30.57 7.88
CA ARG A 379 16.12 -31.71 7.88
C ARG A 379 14.65 -31.42 7.62
N LYS A 380 14.11 -30.23 7.92
CA LYS A 380 12.66 -29.97 7.79
C LYS A 380 12.31 -28.96 6.69
N THR A 381 12.94 -27.80 6.70
CA THR A 381 12.68 -26.74 5.70
C THR A 381 13.13 -27.17 4.31
N ASP A 382 14.34 -27.72 4.19
CA ASP A 382 14.90 -28.18 2.91
C ASP A 382 14.04 -29.28 2.26
N VAL A 383 13.40 -30.14 3.06
CA VAL A 383 12.50 -31.18 2.53
C VAL A 383 11.23 -30.55 1.98
N ILE A 384 10.62 -29.60 2.71
CA ILE A 384 9.42 -28.90 2.25
C ILE A 384 9.72 -28.07 0.99
N ASP A 385 10.81 -27.31 1.01
CA ASP A 385 11.23 -26.51 -0.14
C ASP A 385 11.59 -27.42 -1.34
N SER A 386 12.21 -28.59 -1.12
CA SER A 386 12.53 -29.54 -2.21
C SER A 386 11.30 -30.01 -2.97
N VAL A 387 10.14 -30.09 -2.29
CA VAL A 387 8.86 -30.48 -2.89
C VAL A 387 8.14 -29.26 -3.47
N LEU A 388 7.98 -28.20 -2.67
CA LEU A 388 7.20 -27.02 -3.04
C LEU A 388 7.87 -26.16 -4.11
N THR A 389 9.21 -26.14 -4.17
CA THR A 389 9.97 -25.39 -5.19
C THR A 389 10.47 -26.26 -6.34
N HIS A 390 10.09 -27.55 -6.36
CA HIS A 390 10.48 -28.45 -7.44
C HIS A 390 9.97 -27.94 -8.79
N ARG A 391 10.79 -28.02 -9.84
CA ARG A 391 10.43 -27.58 -11.19
C ARG A 391 9.13 -28.22 -11.73
N LEU A 392 8.86 -29.47 -11.37
CA LEU A 392 7.68 -30.20 -11.83
C LEU A 392 6.54 -30.25 -10.80
N PHE A 393 6.84 -30.40 -9.50
CA PHE A 393 5.81 -30.55 -8.45
C PHE A 393 5.36 -29.19 -7.87
N GLY A 394 6.20 -28.15 -7.97
CA GLY A 394 5.88 -26.82 -7.48
C GLY A 394 4.65 -26.21 -8.16
N PHE A 395 4.49 -26.37 -9.48
CA PHE A 395 3.31 -25.89 -10.20
C PHE A 395 2.01 -26.61 -9.78
N PRO A 396 1.92 -27.95 -9.75
CA PRO A 396 0.76 -28.66 -9.22
C PRO A 396 0.37 -28.26 -7.79
N PHE A 397 1.33 -28.21 -6.85
CA PHE A 397 1.04 -27.77 -5.48
C PHE A 397 0.56 -26.33 -5.45
N PHE A 398 1.17 -25.47 -6.26
CA PHE A 398 0.74 -24.09 -6.40
C PHE A 398 -0.70 -23.97 -6.88
N PHE A 399 -1.06 -24.63 -7.99
CA PHE A 399 -2.42 -24.62 -8.50
C PHE A 399 -3.40 -25.28 -7.52
N PHE A 400 -2.98 -26.31 -6.79
CA PHE A 400 -3.78 -26.93 -5.74
C PHE A 400 -4.10 -25.96 -4.59
N PHE A 401 -3.12 -25.21 -4.08
CA PHE A 401 -3.37 -24.22 -3.02
C PHE A 401 -4.26 -23.07 -3.49
N ILE A 402 -4.07 -22.59 -4.73
CA ILE A 402 -4.95 -21.58 -5.31
C ILE A 402 -6.37 -22.12 -5.53
N TRP A 403 -6.49 -23.34 -6.03
CA TRP A 403 -7.78 -24.03 -6.18
C TRP A 403 -8.48 -24.18 -4.82
N LEU A 404 -7.76 -24.63 -3.79
CA LEU A 404 -8.29 -24.77 -2.43
C LEU A 404 -8.77 -23.42 -1.89
N MET A 405 -7.99 -22.35 -2.07
CA MET A 405 -8.35 -21.00 -1.68
C MET A 405 -9.65 -20.53 -2.35
N PHE A 406 -9.75 -20.67 -3.68
CA PHE A 406 -10.98 -20.27 -4.41
C PHE A 406 -12.17 -21.16 -4.04
N GLN A 407 -11.97 -22.48 -3.98
CA GLN A 407 -13.01 -23.44 -3.62
C GLN A 407 -13.57 -23.13 -2.23
N ALA A 408 -12.71 -22.89 -1.25
CA ALA A 408 -13.12 -22.49 0.09
C ALA A 408 -13.82 -21.13 0.08
N THR A 409 -13.30 -20.15 -0.67
CA THR A 409 -13.86 -18.80 -0.75
C THR A 409 -15.29 -18.79 -1.26
N PHE A 410 -15.58 -19.50 -2.35
CA PHE A 410 -16.91 -19.52 -2.93
C PHE A 410 -17.85 -20.49 -2.21
N ARG A 411 -17.41 -21.72 -1.92
CA ARG A 411 -18.28 -22.73 -1.30
C ARG A 411 -18.61 -22.42 0.15
N LEU A 412 -17.64 -21.94 0.95
CA LEU A 412 -17.92 -21.56 2.34
C LEU A 412 -18.54 -20.17 2.42
N GLY A 413 -18.30 -19.33 1.42
CA GLY A 413 -18.83 -17.97 1.35
C GLY A 413 -20.28 -17.88 0.89
N GLU A 414 -20.76 -18.84 0.10
CA GLU A 414 -22.16 -18.94 -0.36
C GLU A 414 -23.17 -18.99 0.80
N TYR A 415 -22.86 -19.74 1.87
CA TYR A 415 -23.74 -19.81 3.05
C TYR A 415 -24.00 -18.46 3.73
N PRO A 416 -22.97 -17.72 4.21
CA PRO A 416 -23.18 -16.41 4.80
C PRO A 416 -23.64 -15.35 3.79
N MET A 417 -23.32 -15.51 2.50
CA MET A 417 -23.84 -14.65 1.43
C MET A 417 -25.38 -14.76 1.36
N GLY A 418 -25.91 -15.98 1.30
CA GLY A 418 -27.36 -16.22 1.29
C GLY A 418 -28.07 -15.70 2.55
N TRP A 419 -27.48 -15.88 3.74
CA TRP A 419 -28.06 -15.33 4.97
C TRP A 419 -28.15 -13.80 4.97
N ILE A 420 -27.17 -13.12 4.36
CA ILE A 420 -27.19 -11.67 4.23
C ILE A 420 -28.22 -11.25 3.19
N GLU A 421 -28.33 -11.95 2.05
CA GLU A 421 -29.35 -11.69 1.03
C GLU A 421 -30.76 -11.79 1.61
N GLU A 422 -31.06 -12.89 2.32
CA GLU A 422 -32.33 -13.08 3.02
C GLU A 422 -32.56 -11.97 4.05
N GLY A 423 -31.53 -11.61 4.84
CA GLY A 423 -31.62 -10.53 5.82
C GLY A 423 -31.90 -9.16 5.20
N VAL A 424 -31.30 -8.85 4.05
CA VAL A 424 -31.55 -7.62 3.28
C VAL A 424 -32.97 -7.63 2.71
N ALA A 425 -33.42 -8.76 2.15
CA ALA A 425 -34.77 -8.91 1.62
C ALA A 425 -35.83 -8.72 2.72
N MET A 426 -35.63 -9.33 3.89
CA MET A 426 -36.50 -9.14 5.05
C MET A 426 -36.55 -7.66 5.48
N LEU A 427 -35.41 -6.98 5.47
CA LEU A 427 -35.33 -5.56 5.85
C LEU A 427 -36.02 -4.67 4.81
N SER A 428 -35.91 -4.98 3.51
CA SER A 428 -36.62 -4.32 2.43
C SER A 428 -38.15 -4.47 2.56
N GLN A 429 -38.63 -5.70 2.78
CA GLN A 429 -40.06 -5.99 2.98
C GLN A 429 -40.61 -5.34 4.25
N TRP A 430 -39.82 -5.33 5.33
CA TRP A 430 -40.18 -4.64 6.55
C TRP A 430 -40.29 -3.13 6.33
N ALA A 431 -39.33 -2.53 5.63
CA ALA A 431 -39.37 -1.11 5.29
C ALA A 431 -40.59 -0.75 4.41
N SER A 432 -40.92 -1.57 3.42
CA SER A 432 -42.09 -1.35 2.55
C SER A 432 -43.42 -1.53 3.30
N SER A 433 -43.46 -2.34 4.36
CA SER A 433 -44.68 -2.53 5.17
C SER A 433 -45.00 -1.36 6.11
N ILE A 434 -43.98 -0.59 6.51
CA ILE A 434 -44.12 0.54 7.45
C ILE A 434 -44.29 1.86 6.71
N LEU A 435 -43.62 2.03 5.58
CA LEU A 435 -43.62 3.28 4.82
C LEU A 435 -44.80 3.34 3.84
N THR A 436 -45.35 4.53 3.64
CA THR A 436 -46.40 4.74 2.65
C THR A 436 -45.84 4.58 1.23
N PRO A 437 -46.60 4.00 0.28
CA PRO A 437 -46.16 3.87 -1.10
C PRO A 437 -45.80 5.23 -1.70
N GLY A 438 -44.58 5.38 -2.22
CA GLY A 438 -44.12 6.63 -2.81
C GLY A 438 -42.61 6.69 -3.06
N PRO A 439 -42.12 7.77 -3.70
CA PRO A 439 -40.71 7.89 -4.11
C PRO A 439 -39.70 7.77 -2.96
N PHE A 440 -40.08 8.14 -1.75
CA PHE A 440 -39.22 8.05 -0.57
C PHE A 440 -39.01 6.59 -0.14
N THR A 441 -40.05 5.77 -0.23
CA THR A 441 -40.01 4.33 0.07
C THR A 441 -39.14 3.60 -0.94
N ASP A 442 -39.34 3.89 -2.23
CA ASP A 442 -38.56 3.30 -3.32
C ASP A 442 -37.07 3.71 -3.24
N LEU A 443 -36.76 4.95 -2.83
CA LEU A 443 -35.38 5.38 -2.58
C LEU A 443 -34.72 4.59 -1.45
N ILE A 444 -35.45 4.36 -0.36
CA ILE A 444 -34.92 3.65 0.80
C ILE A 444 -34.75 2.16 0.48
N VAL A 445 -35.76 1.54 -0.12
CA VAL A 445 -35.77 0.10 -0.42
C VAL A 445 -34.84 -0.23 -1.58
N ASP A 446 -35.03 0.38 -2.75
CA ASP A 446 -34.27 0.02 -3.96
C ASP A 446 -32.95 0.78 -4.04
N GLY A 447 -32.93 2.05 -3.66
CA GLY A 447 -31.74 2.91 -3.75
C GLY A 447 -30.70 2.63 -2.67
N ILE A 448 -31.11 2.62 -1.40
CA ILE A 448 -30.21 2.51 -0.24
C ILE A 448 -30.07 1.06 0.22
N ILE A 449 -31.16 0.39 0.59
CA ILE A 449 -31.11 -0.98 1.15
C ILE A 449 -30.62 -1.96 0.09
N GLY A 450 -31.19 -1.94 -1.12
CA GLY A 450 -30.72 -2.75 -2.25
C GLY A 450 -29.26 -2.45 -2.62
N GLY A 451 -28.91 -1.16 -2.71
CA GLY A 451 -27.55 -0.73 -3.02
C GLY A 451 -26.49 -1.14 -1.99
N VAL A 452 -26.76 -0.94 -0.70
CA VAL A 452 -25.89 -1.32 0.41
C VAL A 452 -25.86 -2.84 0.58
N GLY A 453 -27.01 -3.50 0.41
CA GLY A 453 -27.15 -4.95 0.40
C GLY A 453 -26.21 -5.60 -0.60
N GLY A 454 -26.20 -5.09 -1.85
CA GLY A 454 -25.27 -5.55 -2.88
C GLY A 454 -23.79 -5.52 -2.48
N VAL A 455 -23.36 -4.62 -1.58
CA VAL A 455 -21.97 -4.58 -1.08
C VAL A 455 -21.73 -5.56 0.06
N ILE A 456 -22.67 -5.63 1.00
CA ILE A 456 -22.51 -6.42 2.23
C ILE A 456 -22.57 -7.91 1.90
N VAL A 457 -23.37 -8.30 0.92
CA VAL A 457 -23.54 -9.68 0.45
C VAL A 457 -22.20 -10.33 0.04
N PHE A 458 -21.27 -9.60 -0.59
CA PHE A 458 -19.95 -10.13 -0.98
C PHE A 458 -18.88 -10.09 0.13
N LEU A 459 -19.15 -9.43 1.26
CA LEU A 459 -18.19 -9.27 2.34
C LEU A 459 -17.64 -10.61 2.86
N PRO A 460 -18.44 -11.69 3.05
CA PRO A 460 -17.93 -12.98 3.52
C PRO A 460 -16.87 -13.58 2.60
N ASN A 461 -17.10 -13.58 1.29
CA ASN A 461 -16.16 -14.11 0.30
C ASN A 461 -14.84 -13.34 0.36
N ILE A 462 -14.91 -12.01 0.48
CA ILE A 462 -13.72 -11.14 0.59
C ILE A 462 -12.94 -11.44 1.88
N LEU A 463 -13.63 -11.66 3.01
CA LEU A 463 -12.98 -12.02 4.28
C LEU A 463 -12.26 -13.36 4.20
N ILE A 464 -12.91 -14.39 3.64
CA ILE A 464 -12.30 -15.73 3.48
C ILE A 464 -11.07 -15.63 2.56
N LEU A 465 -11.17 -14.89 1.45
CA LEU A 465 -10.04 -14.65 0.57
C LEU A 465 -8.89 -13.97 1.33
N PHE A 466 -9.15 -12.91 2.10
CA PHE A 466 -8.12 -12.25 2.90
C PHE A 466 -7.51 -13.13 3.99
N PHE A 467 -8.27 -14.07 4.54
CA PHE A 467 -7.75 -15.07 5.46
C PHE A 467 -6.71 -15.95 4.78
N PHE A 468 -7.01 -16.54 3.62
CA PHE A 468 -6.07 -17.38 2.88
C PHE A 468 -4.83 -16.60 2.42
N ILE A 469 -5.00 -15.37 1.96
CA ILE A 469 -3.87 -14.50 1.58
C ILE A 469 -2.95 -14.29 2.78
N SER A 470 -3.52 -13.88 3.92
CA SER A 470 -2.74 -13.62 5.13
C SER A 470 -2.07 -14.91 5.64
N PHE A 471 -2.74 -16.06 5.51
CA PHE A 471 -2.16 -17.36 5.83
C PHE A 471 -0.97 -17.73 4.92
N MET A 472 -1.08 -17.55 3.60
CA MET A 472 0.02 -17.80 2.66
C MET A 472 1.20 -16.83 2.84
N GLU A 473 0.91 -15.60 3.26
CA GLU A 473 1.90 -14.57 3.57
C GLU A 473 2.66 -14.91 4.86
N ASP A 474 1.92 -15.15 5.95
CA ASP A 474 2.47 -15.47 7.27
C ASP A 474 3.27 -16.79 7.27
N THR A 475 2.88 -17.77 6.44
CA THR A 475 3.63 -19.02 6.28
C THR A 475 4.92 -18.87 5.51
N GLY A 476 5.09 -17.79 4.74
CA GLY A 476 6.21 -17.61 3.82
C GLY A 476 6.06 -18.36 2.48
N TYR A 477 4.91 -19.00 2.23
CA TYR A 477 4.64 -19.70 0.97
C TYR A 477 4.56 -18.74 -0.23
N MET A 478 4.06 -17.52 -0.04
CA MET A 478 3.98 -16.51 -1.11
C MET A 478 5.32 -16.23 -1.80
N ALA A 479 6.42 -16.21 -1.03
CA ALA A 479 7.75 -15.99 -1.59
C ALA A 479 8.20 -17.15 -2.51
N ARG A 480 7.88 -18.40 -2.16
CA ARG A 480 8.18 -19.58 -3.00
C ARG A 480 7.32 -19.60 -4.26
N ALA A 481 6.02 -19.30 -4.11
CA ALA A 481 5.12 -19.18 -5.25
C ALA A 481 5.60 -18.11 -6.25
N ALA A 482 6.01 -16.94 -5.75
CA ALA A 482 6.58 -15.88 -6.58
C ALA A 482 7.89 -16.32 -7.25
N PHE A 483 8.77 -17.03 -6.54
CA PHE A 483 10.00 -17.58 -7.09
C PHE A 483 9.75 -18.55 -8.26
N ILE A 484 8.81 -19.49 -8.11
CA ILE A 484 8.45 -20.46 -9.18
C ILE A 484 7.90 -19.74 -10.41
N MET A 485 7.12 -18.68 -10.18
CA MET A 485 6.43 -17.93 -11.23
C MET A 485 7.29 -16.85 -11.88
N ASP A 486 8.42 -16.50 -11.29
CA ASP A 486 9.28 -15.41 -11.76
C ASP A 486 9.71 -15.63 -13.21
N LYS A 487 10.15 -16.84 -13.56
CA LYS A 487 10.54 -17.17 -14.95
C LYS A 487 9.42 -16.92 -15.96
N VAL A 488 8.16 -17.13 -15.57
CA VAL A 488 6.99 -16.89 -16.44
C VAL A 488 6.68 -15.40 -16.50
N MET A 489 6.68 -14.72 -15.35
CA MET A 489 6.40 -13.28 -15.26
C MET A 489 7.46 -12.44 -15.97
N HIS A 490 8.73 -12.80 -15.84
CA HIS A 490 9.83 -12.09 -16.47
C HIS A 490 9.74 -12.15 -18.01
N LYS A 491 9.26 -13.27 -18.59
CA LYS A 491 8.95 -13.37 -20.03
C LYS A 491 7.82 -12.43 -20.49
N ILE A 492 6.92 -12.07 -19.58
CA ILE A 492 5.85 -11.08 -19.81
C ILE A 492 6.37 -9.65 -19.58
N GLY A 493 7.53 -9.52 -18.92
CA GLY A 493 8.14 -8.25 -18.53
C GLY A 493 7.77 -7.81 -17.12
N LEU A 494 7.18 -8.68 -16.30
CA LEU A 494 6.75 -8.40 -14.94
C LEU A 494 7.67 -9.07 -13.91
N HIS A 495 7.64 -8.58 -12.68
CA HIS A 495 8.29 -9.21 -11.54
C HIS A 495 7.51 -10.44 -11.07
N GLY A 496 8.15 -11.51 -10.57
CA GLY A 496 7.47 -12.70 -10.04
C GLY A 496 6.39 -12.42 -8.99
N LYS A 497 6.55 -11.35 -8.20
CA LYS A 497 5.53 -10.88 -7.22
C LYS A 497 4.25 -10.36 -7.88
N SER A 498 4.29 -9.87 -9.12
CA SER A 498 3.12 -9.34 -9.85
C SER A 498 2.05 -10.38 -10.12
N PHE A 499 2.45 -11.64 -10.20
CA PHE A 499 1.54 -12.76 -10.43
C PHE A 499 0.48 -12.92 -9.32
N ILE A 500 0.85 -12.62 -8.07
CA ILE A 500 0.00 -12.79 -6.90
C ILE A 500 -1.28 -11.92 -7.03
N PRO A 501 -1.17 -10.59 -7.23
CA PRO A 501 -2.31 -9.75 -7.58
C PRO A 501 -3.10 -10.23 -8.79
N LEU A 502 -2.43 -10.69 -9.86
CA LEU A 502 -3.12 -11.09 -11.09
C LEU A 502 -4.03 -12.30 -10.86
N ILE A 503 -3.56 -13.32 -10.14
CA ILE A 503 -4.42 -14.45 -9.79
C ILE A 503 -5.58 -14.02 -8.89
N MET A 504 -5.33 -13.17 -7.90
CA MET A 504 -6.38 -12.66 -7.02
C MET A 504 -7.47 -11.90 -7.79
N GLY A 505 -7.12 -11.29 -8.94
CA GLY A 505 -8.05 -10.58 -9.81
C GLY A 505 -9.20 -11.46 -10.34
N PHE A 506 -8.95 -12.75 -10.59
CA PHE A 506 -10.00 -13.71 -10.97
C PHE A 506 -11.07 -13.88 -9.90
N GLY A 507 -10.73 -13.66 -8.63
CA GLY A 507 -11.71 -13.54 -7.56
C GLY A 507 -12.34 -12.16 -7.59
N CYS A 508 -11.58 -11.16 -7.12
CA CYS A 508 -12.02 -9.77 -7.10
C CYS A 508 -10.85 -8.81 -7.34
N ASN A 509 -11.06 -7.87 -8.26
CA ASN A 509 -10.03 -6.90 -8.64
C ASN A 509 -9.71 -5.89 -7.52
N VAL A 510 -10.63 -5.65 -6.57
CA VAL A 510 -10.40 -4.72 -5.43
C VAL A 510 -9.27 -5.23 -4.50
N PRO A 511 -9.38 -6.41 -3.86
CA PRO A 511 -8.30 -6.94 -3.03
C PRO A 511 -7.03 -7.23 -3.82
N ALA A 512 -7.16 -7.63 -5.10
CA ALA A 512 -6.05 -7.85 -6.00
C ALA A 512 -5.19 -6.59 -6.20
N ILE A 513 -5.82 -5.46 -6.53
CA ILE A 513 -5.13 -4.18 -6.69
C ILE A 513 -4.50 -3.72 -5.37
N MET A 514 -5.18 -3.93 -4.23
CA MET A 514 -4.58 -3.63 -2.91
C MET A 514 -3.36 -4.51 -2.60
N ALA A 515 -3.34 -5.77 -3.06
CA ALA A 515 -2.21 -6.68 -2.87
C ALA A 515 -0.96 -6.28 -3.67
N THR A 516 -1.09 -5.40 -4.67
CA THR A 516 0.06 -4.88 -5.45
C THR A 516 1.06 -4.09 -4.60
N ARG A 517 0.69 -3.67 -3.38
CA ARG A 517 1.61 -3.09 -2.38
C ARG A 517 2.81 -3.98 -2.05
N THR A 518 2.71 -5.28 -2.25
CA THR A 518 3.80 -6.24 -2.05
C THR A 518 4.91 -6.12 -3.10
N ILE A 519 4.65 -5.39 -4.20
CA ILE A 519 5.59 -5.13 -5.28
C ILE A 519 6.35 -3.83 -4.95
N GLU A 520 7.65 -3.97 -4.71
CA GLU A 520 8.55 -2.88 -4.31
C GLU A 520 8.78 -1.88 -5.46
N ASP A 521 9.05 -2.38 -6.68
CA ASP A 521 9.24 -1.51 -7.84
C ASP A 521 7.94 -0.82 -8.26
N ARG A 522 7.95 0.51 -8.23
CA ARG A 522 6.79 1.35 -8.54
C ARG A 522 6.27 1.14 -9.96
N ASN A 523 7.15 0.91 -10.93
CA ASN A 523 6.76 0.73 -12.33
C ASN A 523 6.06 -0.59 -12.54
N ASN A 524 6.64 -1.70 -12.05
CA ASN A 524 6.02 -3.01 -12.06
C ASN A 524 4.72 -3.03 -11.26
N ARG A 525 4.67 -2.34 -10.11
CA ARG A 525 3.44 -2.20 -9.32
C ARG A 525 2.34 -1.54 -10.15
N LEU A 526 2.62 -0.40 -10.76
CA LEU A 526 1.65 0.33 -11.56
C LEU A 526 1.22 -0.45 -12.81
N LEU A 527 2.17 -1.09 -13.50
CA LEU A 527 1.87 -1.97 -14.64
C LEU A 527 0.93 -3.11 -14.24
N THR A 528 1.18 -3.74 -13.09
CA THR A 528 0.32 -4.80 -12.54
C THR A 528 -1.08 -4.27 -12.20
N ILE A 529 -1.19 -3.09 -11.60
CA ILE A 529 -2.48 -2.41 -11.33
C ILE A 529 -3.25 -2.18 -12.63
N LEU A 530 -2.56 -1.72 -13.68
CA LEU A 530 -3.20 -1.39 -14.96
C LEU A 530 -3.72 -2.64 -15.68
N ILE A 531 -3.01 -3.76 -15.69
CA ILE A 531 -3.44 -4.98 -16.40
C ILE A 531 -4.39 -5.88 -15.58
N ASN A 532 -4.50 -5.68 -14.26
CA ASN A 532 -5.35 -6.47 -13.38
C ASN A 532 -6.83 -6.54 -13.81
N PRO A 533 -7.47 -5.46 -14.30
CA PRO A 533 -8.86 -5.48 -14.76
C PRO A 533 -9.19 -6.47 -15.88
N PHE A 534 -8.19 -6.98 -16.60
CA PHE A 534 -8.37 -8.03 -17.61
C PHE A 534 -8.50 -9.44 -17.01
N MET A 535 -8.20 -9.59 -15.72
CA MET A 535 -8.52 -10.80 -14.97
C MET A 535 -10.01 -10.73 -14.63
N SER A 536 -10.80 -11.59 -15.27
CA SER A 536 -12.26 -11.59 -15.09
C SER A 536 -12.64 -12.03 -13.68
N CYS A 537 -13.10 -11.06 -12.89
CA CYS A 537 -13.60 -11.29 -11.55
C CYS A 537 -14.92 -12.07 -11.55
N SER A 538 -15.23 -12.71 -10.43
CA SER A 538 -16.43 -13.54 -10.27
C SER A 538 -17.75 -12.78 -10.52
N ALA A 539 -17.77 -11.47 -10.30
CA ALA A 539 -18.95 -10.62 -10.52
C ALA A 539 -19.38 -10.53 -12.00
N ARG A 540 -18.50 -10.87 -12.96
CA ARG A 540 -18.84 -10.92 -14.39
C ARG A 540 -19.47 -12.25 -14.81
N LEU A 541 -19.27 -13.30 -14.02
CA LEU A 541 -19.66 -14.67 -14.34
C LEU A 541 -21.18 -14.83 -14.56
N PRO A 542 -22.09 -14.17 -13.80
CA PRO A 542 -23.53 -14.25 -14.08
C PRO A 542 -23.90 -13.80 -15.50
N VAL A 543 -23.31 -12.68 -15.97
CA VAL A 543 -23.55 -12.18 -17.33
C VAL A 543 -23.02 -13.14 -18.38
N TYR A 544 -21.83 -13.71 -18.13
CA TYR A 544 -21.25 -14.72 -19.03
C TYR A 544 -22.13 -15.94 -19.13
N ILE A 545 -22.61 -16.49 -18.00
CA ILE A 545 -23.49 -17.66 -17.99
C ILE A 545 -24.80 -17.36 -18.72
N LEU A 546 -25.41 -16.19 -18.48
CA LEU A 546 -26.66 -15.80 -19.14
C LEU A 546 -26.51 -15.79 -20.67
N LEU A 547 -25.51 -15.07 -21.19
CA LEU A 547 -25.32 -14.90 -22.63
C LEU A 547 -24.76 -16.15 -23.32
N ILE A 548 -23.85 -16.85 -22.67
CA ILE A 548 -23.29 -18.10 -23.20
C ILE A 548 -24.39 -19.19 -23.19
N GLY A 549 -25.18 -19.27 -22.13
CA GLY A 549 -26.33 -20.19 -22.07
C GLY A 549 -27.39 -19.87 -23.11
N ALA A 550 -27.61 -18.58 -23.41
CA ALA A 550 -28.51 -18.15 -24.47
C ALA A 550 -28.02 -18.56 -25.87
N PHE A 551 -26.80 -18.15 -26.24
CA PHE A 551 -26.33 -18.16 -27.64
C PHE A 551 -25.36 -19.31 -27.99
N PHE A 552 -24.81 -20.01 -26.99
CA PHE A 552 -23.84 -21.10 -27.18
C PHE A 552 -24.18 -22.35 -26.35
N PRO A 553 -25.40 -22.91 -26.47
CA PRO A 553 -25.85 -24.01 -25.62
C PRO A 553 -25.06 -25.32 -25.82
N GLU A 554 -24.49 -25.55 -27.00
CA GLU A 554 -23.76 -26.78 -27.32
C GLU A 554 -22.37 -26.83 -26.68
N HIS A 555 -21.70 -25.69 -26.52
CA HIS A 555 -20.32 -25.60 -26.04
C HIS A 555 -20.07 -24.48 -25.01
N PRO A 556 -20.89 -24.37 -23.94
CA PRO A 556 -20.82 -23.22 -23.02
C PRO A 556 -19.48 -23.16 -22.26
N GLY A 557 -18.95 -24.31 -21.85
CA GLY A 557 -17.66 -24.39 -21.15
C GLY A 557 -16.47 -23.94 -22.00
N THR A 558 -16.46 -24.29 -23.29
CA THR A 558 -15.39 -23.92 -24.22
C THR A 558 -15.38 -22.42 -24.48
N VAL A 559 -16.56 -21.82 -24.70
CA VAL A 559 -16.68 -20.37 -24.91
C VAL A 559 -16.22 -19.61 -23.67
N LEU A 560 -16.63 -20.06 -22.47
CA LEU A 560 -16.18 -19.47 -21.22
C LEU A 560 -14.66 -19.58 -21.04
N PHE A 561 -14.07 -20.74 -21.33
CA PHE A 561 -12.63 -20.95 -21.26
C PHE A 561 -11.87 -20.02 -22.23
N LEU A 562 -12.32 -19.92 -23.48
CA LEU A 562 -11.72 -19.03 -24.47
C LEU A 562 -11.84 -17.55 -24.07
N LEU A 563 -12.96 -17.16 -23.45
CA LEU A 563 -13.17 -15.80 -22.96
C LEU A 563 -12.16 -15.44 -21.86
N TYR A 564 -11.99 -16.31 -20.85
CA TYR A 564 -10.97 -16.12 -19.80
C TYR A 564 -9.55 -16.14 -20.36
N GLY A 565 -9.27 -17.05 -21.30
CA GLY A 565 -7.98 -17.12 -21.99
C GLY A 565 -7.66 -15.84 -22.78
N THR A 566 -8.67 -15.25 -23.41
CA THR A 566 -8.55 -13.97 -24.13
C THR A 566 -8.20 -12.83 -23.18
N GLY A 567 -8.80 -12.78 -21.99
CA GLY A 567 -8.46 -11.80 -20.94
C GLY A 567 -6.99 -11.89 -20.51
N ILE A 568 -6.50 -13.11 -20.27
CA ILE A 568 -5.09 -13.37 -19.94
C ILE A 568 -4.17 -12.94 -21.09
N ALA A 569 -4.50 -13.31 -22.32
CA ALA A 569 -3.71 -12.97 -23.50
C ALA A 569 -3.61 -11.45 -23.69
N LEU A 570 -4.73 -10.74 -23.55
CA LEU A 570 -4.77 -9.28 -23.60
C LEU A 570 -3.93 -8.64 -22.49
N ALA A 571 -4.00 -9.16 -21.27
CA ALA A 571 -3.16 -8.68 -20.17
C ALA A 571 -1.67 -8.80 -20.50
N VAL A 572 -1.24 -9.92 -21.10
CA VAL A 572 0.16 -10.13 -21.52
C VAL A 572 0.56 -9.16 -22.65
N ILE A 573 -0.31 -8.96 -23.64
CA ILE A 573 -0.05 -8.05 -24.78
C ILE A 573 0.07 -6.61 -24.27
N VAL A 574 -0.89 -6.13 -23.49
CA VAL A 574 -0.90 -4.78 -22.94
C VAL A 574 0.28 -4.57 -21.98
N ALA A 575 0.63 -5.56 -21.17
CA ALA A 575 1.81 -5.49 -20.30
C ALA A 575 3.09 -5.22 -21.09
N ARG A 576 3.30 -5.95 -22.20
CA ARG A 576 4.48 -5.75 -23.07
C ARG A 576 4.48 -4.39 -23.76
N ILE A 577 3.32 -3.93 -24.24
CA ILE A 577 3.18 -2.61 -24.87
C ILE A 577 3.53 -1.52 -23.84
N PHE A 578 2.90 -1.54 -22.67
CA PHE A 578 3.11 -0.53 -21.64
C PHE A 578 4.54 -0.54 -21.10
N LYS A 579 5.16 -1.71 -20.92
CA LYS A 579 6.56 -1.78 -20.52
C LYS A 579 7.47 -1.09 -21.55
N ARG A 580 7.25 -1.32 -22.84
CA ARG A 580 8.07 -0.73 -23.92
C ARG A 580 7.87 0.78 -24.07
N PHE A 581 6.63 1.27 -23.92
CA PHE A 581 6.29 2.67 -24.23
C PHE A 581 6.20 3.59 -23.01
N LEU A 582 5.64 3.13 -21.89
CA LEU A 582 5.37 3.96 -20.70
C LEU A 582 6.47 3.85 -19.61
N PHE A 583 7.15 2.70 -19.49
CA PHE A 583 8.05 2.40 -18.37
C PHE A 583 9.49 2.03 -18.81
N LYS A 584 10.22 2.97 -19.42
CA LYS A 584 11.56 2.78 -20.01
C LYS A 584 12.74 2.56 -19.04
N LYS A 585 12.54 2.47 -17.72
CA LYS A 585 13.65 2.30 -16.75
C LYS A 585 14.10 0.84 -16.67
N SER A 586 15.40 0.64 -16.43
CA SER A 586 16.04 -0.67 -16.27
C SER A 586 15.39 -1.47 -15.14
N ASP A 587 15.06 -2.73 -15.42
CA ASP A 587 14.57 -3.68 -14.43
C ASP A 587 15.55 -3.72 -13.24
N THR A 588 15.03 -3.54 -12.01
CA THR A 588 15.84 -3.79 -10.82
C THR A 588 16.26 -5.27 -10.81
N PRO A 589 17.51 -5.62 -10.45
CA PRO A 589 17.93 -7.01 -10.35
C PRO A 589 16.94 -7.80 -9.48
N PHE A 590 16.52 -8.98 -9.94
CA PHE A 590 15.63 -9.85 -9.17
C PHE A 590 16.38 -10.39 -7.95
N VAL A 591 16.21 -9.72 -6.80
CA VAL A 591 16.72 -10.17 -5.51
C VAL A 591 15.53 -10.42 -4.61
N MET A 592 15.24 -11.70 -4.33
CA MET A 592 14.16 -12.08 -3.43
C MET A 592 14.72 -12.89 -2.28
N GLU A 593 14.61 -12.34 -1.06
CA GLU A 593 14.83 -13.13 0.15
C GLU A 593 13.66 -14.09 0.33
N LEU A 594 13.96 -15.38 0.47
CA LEU A 594 12.98 -16.39 0.86
C LEU A 594 12.93 -16.41 2.40
N PRO A 595 11.89 -15.83 3.05
CA PRO A 595 11.80 -15.83 4.51
C PRO A 595 11.70 -17.27 5.04
N PRO A 596 12.12 -17.57 6.28
CA PRO A 596 11.92 -18.90 6.86
C PRO A 596 10.42 -19.23 6.98
N TYR A 597 10.06 -20.52 6.93
CA TYR A 597 8.70 -20.96 7.23
C TYR A 597 8.32 -20.60 8.66
N ARG A 598 7.15 -19.97 8.83
CA ARG A 598 6.59 -19.63 10.14
C ARG A 598 5.20 -20.24 10.25
N LEU A 599 4.81 -20.65 11.45
CA LEU A 599 3.45 -21.11 11.71
C LEU A 599 2.59 -19.88 12.05
N PRO A 600 1.58 -19.53 11.23
CA PRO A 600 0.69 -18.42 11.53
C PRO A 600 -0.10 -18.70 12.81
N THR A 601 -0.30 -17.66 13.63
CA THR A 601 -1.22 -17.74 14.77
C THR A 601 -2.61 -17.34 14.32
N LEU A 602 -3.63 -18.16 14.62
CA LEU A 602 -5.02 -17.91 14.20
C LEU A 602 -5.52 -16.52 14.65
N LYS A 603 -5.07 -16.05 15.82
CA LYS A 603 -5.38 -14.72 16.36
C LYS A 603 -4.83 -13.59 15.48
N SER A 604 -3.63 -13.73 14.93
CA SER A 604 -3.05 -12.74 14.02
C SER A 604 -3.83 -12.70 12.71
N THR A 605 -4.02 -13.86 12.08
CA THR A 605 -4.66 -13.97 10.76
C THR A 605 -6.10 -13.45 10.78
N THR A 606 -6.88 -13.77 11.83
CA THR A 606 -8.25 -13.28 12.01
C THR A 606 -8.33 -11.77 12.29
N ARG A 607 -7.43 -11.21 13.10
CA ARG A 607 -7.34 -9.75 13.32
C ARG A 607 -6.99 -9.01 12.02
N HIS A 608 -6.04 -9.52 11.25
CA HIS A 608 -5.66 -8.97 9.95
C HIS A 608 -6.81 -9.03 8.94
N MET A 609 -7.52 -10.16 8.88
CA MET A 609 -8.72 -10.35 8.07
C MET A 609 -9.80 -9.31 8.41
N TRP A 610 -10.15 -9.17 9.70
CA TRP A 610 -11.16 -8.21 10.16
C TRP A 610 -10.78 -6.76 9.86
N PHE A 611 -9.51 -6.40 10.08
CA PHE A 611 -9.02 -5.05 9.78
C PHE A 611 -9.15 -4.72 8.28
N LYS A 612 -8.73 -5.64 7.39
CA LYS A 612 -8.87 -5.47 5.93
C LYS A 612 -10.35 -5.40 5.51
N GLY A 613 -11.20 -6.26 6.08
CA GLY A 613 -12.65 -6.24 5.83
C GLY A 613 -13.32 -4.94 6.27
N SER A 614 -13.01 -4.43 7.45
CA SER A 614 -13.53 -3.14 7.94
C SER A 614 -13.09 -1.97 7.05
N GLN A 615 -11.84 -2.00 6.56
CA GLN A 615 -11.38 -1.00 5.59
C GLN A 615 -12.14 -1.06 4.27
N TYR A 616 -12.46 -2.25 3.78
CA TYR A 616 -13.29 -2.42 2.58
C TYR A 616 -14.67 -1.80 2.79
N LEU A 617 -15.37 -2.14 3.87
CA LEU A 617 -16.72 -1.66 4.13
C LEU A 617 -16.77 -0.12 4.27
N LYS A 618 -15.87 0.47 5.07
CA LYS A 618 -15.83 1.93 5.28
C LYS A 618 -15.53 2.72 4.01
N LYS A 619 -14.71 2.16 3.11
CA LYS A 619 -14.23 2.88 1.91
C LYS A 619 -15.09 2.62 0.68
N MET A 620 -15.61 1.42 0.53
CA MET A 620 -16.37 1.02 -0.66
C MET A 620 -17.88 1.17 -0.46
N GLY A 621 -18.39 0.90 0.74
CA GLY A 621 -19.83 0.99 1.02
C GLY A 621 -20.39 2.39 0.72
N GLY A 622 -19.70 3.45 1.15
CA GLY A 622 -20.15 4.83 0.88
C GLY A 622 -20.14 5.19 -0.61
N VAL A 623 -19.14 4.75 -1.36
CA VAL A 623 -19.02 5.04 -2.79
C VAL A 623 -20.10 4.31 -3.59
N ILE A 624 -20.37 3.05 -3.25
CA ILE A 624 -21.40 2.25 -3.93
C ILE A 624 -22.79 2.75 -3.57
N MET A 625 -23.05 3.11 -2.31
CA MET A 625 -24.33 3.71 -1.89
C MET A 625 -24.65 4.99 -2.67
N VAL A 626 -23.66 5.88 -2.88
CA VAL A 626 -23.87 7.08 -3.70
C VAL A 626 -24.16 6.70 -5.16
N ALA A 627 -23.43 5.72 -5.71
CA ALA A 627 -23.66 5.26 -7.07
C ALA A 627 -25.04 4.60 -7.25
N SER A 628 -25.51 3.80 -6.29
CA SER A 628 -26.83 3.16 -6.33
C SER A 628 -27.96 4.18 -6.25
N ILE A 629 -27.85 5.20 -5.39
CA ILE A 629 -28.81 6.31 -5.32
C ILE A 629 -28.88 7.05 -6.66
N ILE A 630 -27.73 7.32 -7.29
CA ILE A 630 -27.69 7.99 -8.60
C ILE A 630 -28.35 7.11 -9.67
N ILE A 631 -28.03 5.83 -9.74
CA ILE A 631 -28.62 4.89 -10.72
C ILE A 631 -30.13 4.78 -10.50
N TRP A 632 -30.57 4.64 -9.25
CA TRP A 632 -31.99 4.64 -8.90
C TRP A 632 -32.66 5.93 -9.37
N PHE A 633 -32.10 7.11 -9.04
CA PHE A 633 -32.69 8.39 -9.44
C PHE A 633 -32.81 8.52 -10.97
N LEU A 634 -31.78 8.10 -11.71
CA LEU A 634 -31.78 8.13 -13.17
C LEU A 634 -32.76 7.12 -13.78
N GLY A 635 -32.94 5.95 -13.16
CA GLY A 635 -33.91 4.95 -13.58
C GLY A 635 -35.36 5.29 -13.22
N TYR A 636 -35.55 6.05 -12.13
CA TYR A 636 -36.86 6.34 -11.55
C TYR A 636 -37.52 7.58 -12.15
N TYR A 637 -36.75 8.61 -12.52
CA TYR A 637 -37.28 9.84 -13.12
C TYR A 637 -37.00 9.94 -14.62
N PRO A 638 -37.87 10.60 -15.41
CA PRO A 638 -39.16 11.20 -15.03
C PRO A 638 -40.34 10.18 -15.01
N ARG A 639 -41.31 10.39 -14.12
CA ARG A 639 -42.50 9.52 -13.95
C ARG A 639 -43.63 9.81 -14.97
N ALA A 640 -43.88 11.09 -15.24
CA ALA A 640 -44.95 11.54 -16.13
C ALA A 640 -44.37 11.93 -17.49
N ASN A 641 -44.92 11.33 -18.55
CA ASN A 641 -44.74 11.73 -19.94
C ASN A 641 -46.11 11.58 -20.61
N GLU A 642 -46.32 12.29 -21.72
CA GLU A 642 -47.58 12.29 -22.48
C GLU A 642 -48.09 10.86 -22.83
N GLN A 643 -47.17 9.94 -23.11
CA GLN A 643 -47.48 8.51 -23.36
C GLN A 643 -47.92 7.76 -22.10
N THR A 644 -47.31 8.04 -20.95
CA THR A 644 -47.67 7.42 -19.66
C THR A 644 -49.05 7.91 -19.21
N GLU A 645 -49.34 9.19 -19.39
CA GLU A 645 -50.65 9.80 -19.08
C GLU A 645 -51.76 9.27 -20.02
N ALA A 646 -51.44 9.04 -21.31
CA ALA A 646 -52.36 8.40 -22.24
C ALA A 646 -52.69 6.94 -21.83
N ILE A 647 -51.70 6.18 -21.36
CA ILE A 647 -51.92 4.81 -20.86
C ILE A 647 -52.72 4.80 -19.55
N GLU A 648 -52.48 5.75 -18.65
CA GLU A 648 -53.30 5.90 -17.43
C GLU A 648 -54.75 6.23 -17.78
N THR A 649 -54.98 7.10 -18.77
CA THR A 649 -56.33 7.38 -19.29
C THR A 649 -56.97 6.12 -19.86
N GLN A 650 -56.24 5.33 -20.66
CA GLN A 650 -56.74 4.05 -21.20
C GLN A 650 -57.08 3.04 -20.10
N LYS A 651 -56.29 2.97 -19.02
CA LYS A 651 -56.60 2.12 -17.86
C LYS A 651 -57.89 2.55 -17.20
N GLN A 652 -58.08 3.86 -17.03
CA GLN A 652 -59.27 4.41 -16.40
C GLN A 652 -60.52 4.15 -17.27
N GLU A 653 -60.44 4.38 -18.58
CA GLU A 653 -61.49 4.01 -19.53
C GLU A 653 -61.82 2.51 -19.52
N LEU A 654 -60.80 1.66 -19.36
CA LEU A 654 -60.97 0.21 -19.28
C LEU A 654 -61.67 -0.19 -17.96
N VAL A 655 -61.27 0.40 -16.83
CA VAL A 655 -61.94 0.19 -15.53
C VAL A 655 -63.40 0.65 -15.59
N ASP A 656 -63.67 1.81 -16.19
CA ASP A 656 -65.01 2.36 -16.35
C ASP A 656 -65.88 1.48 -17.28
N LYS A 657 -65.31 0.99 -18.38
CA LYS A 657 -65.99 0.06 -19.31
C LYS A 657 -66.38 -1.25 -18.64
N TYR A 658 -65.46 -1.91 -17.93
CA TYR A 658 -65.75 -3.20 -17.30
C TYR A 658 -66.61 -3.05 -16.03
N SER A 659 -66.54 -1.94 -15.31
CA SER A 659 -67.44 -1.66 -14.19
C SER A 659 -68.89 -1.41 -14.64
N ALA A 660 -69.10 -0.75 -15.78
CA ALA A 660 -70.42 -0.59 -16.40
C ALA A 660 -70.98 -1.94 -16.90
N LEU A 661 -70.15 -2.80 -17.51
CA LEU A 661 -70.56 -4.14 -17.96
C LEU A 661 -70.92 -5.07 -16.79
N LYS A 662 -70.27 -4.91 -15.64
CA LYS A 662 -70.52 -5.67 -14.41
C LYS A 662 -71.88 -5.36 -13.77
N GLN A 663 -72.40 -4.14 -13.93
CA GLN A 663 -73.72 -3.76 -13.40
C GLN A 663 -74.90 -4.45 -14.10
N HIS A 664 -74.71 -4.94 -15.34
CA HIS A 664 -75.76 -5.54 -16.17
C HIS A 664 -75.60 -7.05 -16.41
N SER A 665 -74.72 -7.74 -15.68
CA SER A 665 -74.38 -9.15 -15.94
C SER A 665 -74.62 -10.09 -14.75
N SER A 666 -74.88 -11.37 -15.04
CA SER A 666 -75.07 -12.45 -14.04
C SER A 666 -73.77 -12.81 -13.31
N ALA A 667 -73.86 -13.28 -12.06
CA ALA A 667 -72.71 -13.53 -11.18
C ALA A 667 -71.56 -14.36 -11.80
N GLU A 668 -71.88 -15.36 -12.64
CA GLU A 668 -70.89 -16.20 -13.32
C GLU A 668 -70.17 -15.48 -14.49
N LEU A 669 -70.86 -14.56 -15.15
CA LEU A 669 -70.32 -13.72 -16.23
C LEU A 669 -69.47 -12.58 -15.65
N SER A 670 -69.85 -12.07 -14.47
CA SER A 670 -69.08 -11.05 -13.74
C SER A 670 -67.70 -11.54 -13.31
N GLY A 671 -67.55 -12.83 -12.96
CA GLY A 671 -66.26 -13.43 -12.64
C GLY A 671 -65.31 -13.51 -13.85
N LYS A 672 -65.84 -13.87 -15.03
CA LYS A 672 -65.06 -13.89 -16.28
C LYS A 672 -64.67 -12.49 -16.76
N LEU A 673 -65.60 -11.53 -16.65
CA LEU A 673 -65.34 -10.12 -16.98
C LEU A 673 -64.28 -9.49 -16.07
N GLU A 674 -64.25 -9.84 -14.77
CA GLU A 674 -63.20 -9.34 -13.87
C GLU A 674 -61.84 -9.97 -14.19
N ALA A 675 -61.79 -11.26 -14.53
CA ALA A 675 -60.56 -11.92 -14.97
C ALA A 675 -59.99 -11.29 -16.26
N GLU A 676 -60.84 -11.04 -17.27
CA GLU A 676 -60.44 -10.41 -18.53
C GLU A 676 -60.01 -8.94 -18.34
N LYS A 677 -60.72 -8.20 -17.47
CA LYS A 677 -60.33 -6.85 -17.05
C LYS A 677 -58.95 -6.87 -16.39
N GLN A 678 -58.70 -7.83 -15.51
CA GLN A 678 -57.46 -7.94 -14.77
C GLN A 678 -56.30 -8.35 -15.71
N GLU A 679 -56.53 -9.25 -16.66
CA GLU A 679 -55.57 -9.59 -17.72
C GLU A 679 -55.17 -8.37 -18.56
N LYS A 680 -56.16 -7.60 -19.06
CA LYS A 680 -55.89 -6.37 -19.84
C LYS A 680 -55.25 -5.25 -19.01
N LEU A 681 -55.60 -5.14 -17.73
CA LEU A 681 -54.94 -4.20 -16.83
C LEU A 681 -53.49 -4.58 -16.59
N THR A 682 -53.21 -5.88 -16.42
CA THR A 682 -51.84 -6.40 -16.32
C THR A 682 -51.06 -6.10 -17.60
N GLU A 683 -51.61 -6.36 -18.78
CA GLU A 683 -50.99 -6.00 -20.07
C GLU A 683 -50.68 -4.49 -20.17
N LEU A 684 -51.63 -3.62 -19.82
CA LEU A 684 -51.42 -2.16 -19.79
C LEU A 684 -50.43 -1.72 -18.70
N ASN A 685 -50.32 -2.44 -17.58
CA ASN A 685 -49.28 -2.23 -16.57
C ASN A 685 -47.90 -2.53 -17.16
N HIS A 686 -47.73 -3.66 -17.85
CA HIS A 686 -46.47 -3.99 -18.53
C HIS A 686 -46.09 -2.93 -19.57
N ILE A 687 -47.03 -2.50 -20.42
CA ILE A 687 -46.76 -1.46 -21.41
C ILE A 687 -46.35 -0.15 -20.73
N GLN A 688 -47.05 0.25 -19.65
CA GLN A 688 -46.70 1.45 -18.89
C GLN A 688 -45.29 1.38 -18.31
N GLU A 689 -44.91 0.25 -17.71
CA GLU A 689 -43.57 0.08 -17.15
C GLU A 689 -42.48 0.10 -18.23
N LYS A 690 -42.75 -0.49 -19.41
CA LYS A 690 -41.82 -0.49 -20.54
C LYS A 690 -41.54 0.93 -21.01
N VAL A 691 -42.61 1.70 -21.23
CA VAL A 691 -42.56 3.11 -21.63
C VAL A 691 -41.89 3.96 -20.55
N ARG A 692 -42.11 3.67 -19.27
CA ARG A 692 -41.46 4.35 -18.13
C ARG A 692 -39.95 4.13 -18.16
N HIS A 693 -39.48 2.89 -18.27
CA HIS A 693 -38.05 2.59 -18.30
C HIS A 693 -37.36 3.16 -19.53
N GLU A 694 -38.00 3.12 -20.69
CA GLU A 694 -37.48 3.70 -21.93
C GLU A 694 -37.34 5.22 -21.88
N ASN A 695 -38.27 5.91 -21.22
CA ASN A 695 -38.27 7.38 -21.11
C ASN A 695 -37.58 7.93 -19.86
N SER A 696 -37.12 7.07 -18.95
CA SER A 696 -36.31 7.43 -17.79
C SER A 696 -35.02 8.17 -18.19
N TYR A 697 -34.39 8.92 -17.27
CA TYR A 697 -33.13 9.60 -17.56
C TYR A 697 -32.04 8.60 -17.97
N ILE A 698 -31.98 7.42 -17.34
CA ILE A 698 -31.02 6.38 -17.72
C ILE A 698 -31.33 5.82 -19.11
N GLY A 699 -32.61 5.64 -19.46
CA GLY A 699 -33.05 5.25 -20.80
C GLY A 699 -32.70 6.29 -21.88
N ARG A 700 -32.92 7.58 -21.59
CA ARG A 700 -32.52 8.71 -22.46
C ARG A 700 -31.01 8.78 -22.66
N ILE A 701 -30.23 8.52 -21.61
CA ILE A 701 -28.77 8.40 -21.69
C ILE A 701 -28.37 7.19 -22.56
N GLY A 702 -29.06 6.06 -22.41
CA GLY A 702 -28.86 4.89 -23.26
C GLY A 702 -29.06 5.21 -24.74
N LYS A 703 -30.19 5.83 -25.08
CA LYS A 703 -30.53 6.25 -26.46
C LYS A 703 -29.60 7.32 -27.02
N SER A 704 -29.05 8.20 -26.17
CA SER A 704 -28.09 9.21 -26.64
C SER A 704 -26.70 8.61 -26.90
N ILE A 705 -26.34 7.53 -26.20
CA ILE A 705 -25.11 6.76 -26.43
C ILE A 705 -25.27 5.78 -27.59
N GLU A 706 -26.49 5.31 -27.87
CA GLU A 706 -26.82 4.32 -28.90
C GLU A 706 -26.13 4.55 -30.25
N PRO A 707 -26.12 5.75 -30.87
CA PRO A 707 -25.44 5.97 -32.15
C PRO A 707 -23.93 5.66 -32.12
N ALA A 708 -23.28 5.84 -30.96
CA ALA A 708 -21.86 5.54 -30.80
C ALA A 708 -21.59 4.04 -30.61
N ILE A 709 -22.52 3.29 -30.02
CA ILE A 709 -22.37 1.85 -29.72
C ILE A 709 -23.07 0.94 -30.74
N GLN A 710 -23.96 1.46 -31.57
CA GLN A 710 -24.63 0.73 -32.65
C GLN A 710 -23.63 0.07 -33.63
N PRO A 711 -22.47 0.68 -33.99
CA PRO A 711 -21.46 0.01 -34.81
C PRO A 711 -20.83 -1.23 -34.16
N LEU A 712 -21.01 -1.43 -32.85
CA LEU A 712 -20.58 -2.63 -32.11
C LEU A 712 -21.63 -3.75 -32.13
N GLY A 713 -22.81 -3.48 -32.68
CA GLY A 713 -24.00 -4.34 -32.62
C GLY A 713 -24.78 -4.22 -31.32
N PHE A 714 -24.68 -3.09 -30.61
CA PHE A 714 -25.37 -2.88 -29.33
C PHE A 714 -26.56 -1.95 -29.50
N ASP A 715 -27.63 -2.21 -28.75
CA ASP A 715 -28.78 -1.32 -28.61
C ASP A 715 -28.67 -0.45 -27.36
N TRP A 716 -29.64 0.47 -27.19
CA TRP A 716 -29.71 1.29 -25.99
C TRP A 716 -29.89 0.48 -24.70
N LYS A 717 -30.57 -0.68 -24.70
CA LYS A 717 -30.74 -1.51 -23.49
C LYS A 717 -29.42 -2.12 -23.04
N MET A 718 -28.61 -2.62 -23.97
CA MET A 718 -27.24 -3.06 -23.74
C MET A 718 -26.39 -1.91 -23.20
N GLY A 719 -26.51 -0.70 -23.78
CA GLY A 719 -25.86 0.51 -23.28
C GLY A 719 -26.23 0.84 -21.82
N VAL A 720 -27.53 0.83 -21.47
CA VAL A 720 -28.01 1.07 -20.10
C VAL A 720 -27.50 0.00 -19.14
N SER A 721 -27.52 -1.27 -19.53
CA SER A 721 -27.00 -2.37 -18.71
C SER A 721 -25.51 -2.23 -18.42
N LEU A 722 -24.71 -1.77 -19.39
CA LEU A 722 -23.29 -1.50 -19.18
C LEU A 722 -23.05 -0.31 -18.24
N LEU A 723 -23.91 0.71 -18.32
CA LEU A 723 -23.86 1.92 -17.51
C LEU A 723 -24.27 1.67 -16.04
N SER A 724 -25.26 0.82 -15.79
CA SER A 724 -25.58 0.36 -14.44
C SER A 724 -24.47 -0.56 -13.89
N GLY A 725 -23.85 -1.36 -14.77
CA GLY A 725 -22.67 -2.20 -14.50
C GLY A 725 -21.41 -1.45 -14.03
N VAL A 726 -21.45 -0.12 -14.02
CA VAL A 726 -20.38 0.73 -13.51
C VAL A 726 -20.29 0.64 -11.99
N ALA A 727 -21.43 0.71 -11.30
CA ALA A 727 -21.47 0.59 -9.85
C ALA A 727 -20.99 -0.78 -9.39
N ALA A 728 -21.57 -1.84 -9.98
CA ALA A 728 -21.24 -3.23 -9.71
C ALA A 728 -21.58 -4.09 -10.94
N LYS A 729 -20.77 -5.12 -11.25
CA LYS A 729 -20.85 -5.83 -12.56
C LYS A 729 -22.02 -6.81 -12.62
N GLU A 730 -22.43 -7.32 -11.47
CA GLU A 730 -23.58 -8.19 -11.26
C GLU A 730 -24.91 -7.48 -11.57
N ILE A 731 -24.98 -6.15 -11.37
CA ILE A 731 -26.16 -5.32 -11.64
C ILE A 731 -26.52 -5.32 -13.14
N VAL A 732 -25.57 -5.65 -14.03
CA VAL A 732 -25.83 -5.77 -15.47
C VAL A 732 -26.96 -6.76 -15.73
N VAL A 733 -26.94 -7.94 -15.10
CA VAL A 733 -27.97 -8.98 -15.28
C VAL A 733 -29.32 -8.49 -14.73
N SER A 734 -29.33 -7.92 -13.52
CA SER A 734 -30.55 -7.39 -12.92
C SER A 734 -31.16 -6.26 -13.77
N THR A 735 -30.33 -5.40 -14.36
CA THR A 735 -30.77 -4.33 -15.24
C THR A 735 -31.34 -4.89 -16.54
N MET A 736 -30.71 -5.93 -17.11
CA MET A 736 -31.27 -6.63 -18.27
C MET A 736 -32.61 -7.29 -17.91
N ALA A 737 -32.74 -7.94 -16.76
CA ALA A 737 -34.00 -8.54 -16.32
C ALA A 737 -35.14 -7.50 -16.25
N VAL A 738 -34.87 -6.32 -15.67
CA VAL A 738 -35.84 -5.23 -15.60
C VAL A 738 -36.18 -4.66 -16.99
N LEU A 739 -35.18 -4.44 -17.85
CA LEU A 739 -35.39 -3.86 -19.18
C LEU A 739 -36.07 -4.81 -20.17
N TYR A 740 -35.91 -6.12 -19.98
CA TYR A 740 -36.51 -7.15 -20.83
C TYR A 740 -37.82 -7.74 -20.25
N GLN A 741 -38.38 -7.11 -19.20
CA GLN A 741 -39.68 -7.41 -18.56
C GLN A 741 -39.94 -8.90 -18.31
N THR A 742 -39.53 -9.38 -17.14
CA THR A 742 -39.94 -10.69 -16.59
C THR A 742 -40.92 -10.49 -15.44
N ASP A 743 -42.02 -11.24 -15.44
CA ASP A 743 -43.21 -11.02 -14.60
C ASP A 743 -43.01 -11.23 -13.09
N ASP A 744 -41.92 -11.85 -12.65
CA ASP A 744 -41.63 -12.01 -11.22
C ASP A 744 -40.12 -12.07 -10.97
N ALA A 745 -39.60 -11.14 -10.19
CA ALA A 745 -38.17 -11.09 -9.84
C ALA A 745 -37.73 -12.21 -8.88
N GLU A 746 -38.65 -13.02 -8.32
CA GLU A 746 -38.32 -13.98 -7.26
C GLU A 746 -38.73 -15.44 -7.50
N ALA A 747 -39.43 -15.80 -8.59
CA ALA A 747 -39.67 -17.20 -8.91
C ALA A 747 -39.90 -17.44 -10.42
N SER A 748 -38.90 -18.05 -11.10
CA SER A 748 -38.93 -18.65 -12.46
C SER A 748 -37.96 -18.07 -13.52
N GLY A 749 -36.67 -17.99 -13.18
CA GLY A 749 -35.58 -18.55 -14.00
C GLY A 749 -35.01 -17.72 -15.16
N ASN A 750 -33.67 -17.68 -15.23
CA ASN A 750 -32.86 -17.22 -16.37
C ASN A 750 -33.41 -17.67 -17.75
N ALA A 751 -34.16 -18.76 -17.83
CA ALA A 751 -34.79 -19.26 -19.05
C ALA A 751 -35.77 -18.26 -19.71
N GLN A 752 -36.67 -17.61 -18.95
CA GLN A 752 -37.62 -16.63 -19.51
C GLN A 752 -36.89 -15.39 -20.03
N LEU A 753 -35.88 -14.91 -19.29
CA LEU A 753 -35.03 -13.80 -19.72
C LEU A 753 -34.25 -14.14 -20.99
N ILE A 754 -33.71 -15.36 -21.09
CA ILE A 754 -33.01 -15.85 -22.29
C ILE A 754 -33.94 -15.85 -23.51
N GLU A 755 -35.20 -16.25 -23.33
CA GLU A 755 -36.19 -16.27 -24.41
C GLU A 755 -36.53 -14.85 -24.89
N GLN A 756 -36.77 -13.92 -23.97
CA GLN A 756 -37.03 -12.51 -24.31
C GLN A 756 -35.84 -11.85 -25.03
N ILE A 757 -34.61 -12.09 -24.56
CA ILE A 757 -33.39 -11.57 -25.21
C ILE A 757 -33.25 -12.11 -26.64
N LYS A 758 -33.59 -13.38 -26.89
CA LYS A 758 -33.55 -13.98 -28.24
C LYS A 758 -34.62 -13.44 -29.18
N ASN A 759 -35.78 -13.08 -28.64
CA ASN A 759 -36.94 -12.64 -29.41
C ASN A 759 -36.95 -11.12 -29.65
N ASP A 760 -36.09 -10.36 -28.98
CA ASP A 760 -36.01 -8.91 -29.12
C ASP A 760 -35.53 -8.47 -30.51
N LYS A 761 -36.21 -7.48 -31.07
CA LYS A 761 -36.00 -7.00 -32.44
C LYS A 761 -35.91 -5.48 -32.48
N TYR A 762 -35.05 -4.98 -33.35
CA TYR A 762 -35.00 -3.57 -33.72
C TYR A 762 -36.30 -3.16 -34.43
N PRO A 763 -36.59 -1.85 -34.53
CA PRO A 763 -37.78 -1.34 -35.24
C PRO A 763 -37.87 -1.76 -36.72
N ASP A 764 -36.75 -2.15 -37.33
CA ASP A 764 -36.65 -2.66 -38.70
C ASP A 764 -36.93 -4.17 -38.82
N GLY A 765 -37.18 -4.86 -37.69
CA GLY A 765 -37.48 -6.30 -37.62
C GLY A 765 -36.25 -7.21 -37.50
N THR A 766 -35.03 -6.67 -37.50
CA THR A 766 -33.81 -7.45 -37.31
C THR A 766 -33.62 -7.83 -35.84
N PRO A 767 -33.06 -9.01 -35.52
CA PRO A 767 -32.83 -9.41 -34.13
C PRO A 767 -31.76 -8.53 -33.47
N VAL A 768 -32.02 -8.05 -32.25
CA VAL A 768 -31.08 -7.22 -31.47
C VAL A 768 -29.87 -8.04 -31.06
N PHE A 769 -30.12 -9.21 -30.47
CA PHE A 769 -29.07 -10.15 -30.14
C PHE A 769 -28.91 -11.22 -31.22
N THR A 770 -27.76 -11.22 -31.86
CA THR A 770 -27.24 -12.30 -32.71
C THR A 770 -26.07 -12.97 -32.00
N THR A 771 -25.66 -14.15 -32.46
CA THR A 771 -24.44 -14.81 -31.95
C THR A 771 -23.22 -13.89 -32.05
N LEU A 772 -23.14 -13.06 -33.09
CA LEU A 772 -22.05 -12.11 -33.29
C LEU A 772 -22.11 -10.92 -32.32
N SER A 773 -23.28 -10.30 -32.14
CA SER A 773 -23.43 -9.21 -31.16
C SER A 773 -23.26 -9.72 -29.72
N ALA A 774 -23.62 -10.97 -29.43
CA ALA A 774 -23.34 -11.62 -28.15
C ALA A 774 -21.83 -11.77 -27.88
N ILE A 775 -21.03 -12.21 -28.86
CA ILE A 775 -19.56 -12.29 -28.72
C ILE A 775 -18.96 -10.89 -28.55
N SER A 776 -19.38 -9.92 -29.38
CA SER A 776 -18.97 -8.52 -29.27
C SER A 776 -19.23 -7.97 -27.86
N PHE A 777 -20.41 -8.25 -27.30
CA PHE A 777 -20.81 -7.81 -25.97
C PHE A 777 -20.04 -8.53 -24.85
N LEU A 778 -19.79 -9.83 -24.97
CA LEU A 778 -18.97 -10.59 -24.02
C LEU A 778 -17.53 -10.05 -23.95
N ILE A 779 -16.93 -9.72 -25.10
CA ILE A 779 -15.60 -9.13 -25.19
C ILE A 779 -15.60 -7.70 -24.63
N PHE A 780 -16.65 -6.91 -24.89
CA PHE A 780 -16.80 -5.60 -24.29
C PHE A 780 -16.82 -5.70 -22.75
N ILE A 781 -17.63 -6.60 -22.20
CA ILE A 781 -17.75 -6.81 -20.73
C ILE A 781 -16.44 -7.31 -20.11
N LEU A 782 -15.67 -8.13 -20.84
CA LEU A 782 -14.35 -8.60 -20.43
C LEU A 782 -13.36 -7.43 -20.25
N ILE A 783 -13.41 -6.42 -21.11
CA ILE A 783 -12.33 -5.43 -21.24
C ILE A 783 -12.70 -4.08 -20.65
N TYR A 784 -13.96 -3.66 -20.74
CA TYR A 784 -14.38 -2.32 -20.35
C TYR A 784 -14.08 -2.02 -18.88
N PHE A 785 -14.13 -0.74 -18.55
CA PHE A 785 -13.61 -0.26 -17.28
C PHE A 785 -14.21 -0.97 -16.06
N PRO A 786 -13.38 -1.21 -15.02
CA PRO A 786 -13.78 -1.99 -13.86
C PRO A 786 -14.78 -1.21 -12.99
N CYS A 787 -15.38 -1.88 -12.01
CA CYS A 787 -16.39 -1.24 -11.14
C CYS A 787 -15.81 -0.04 -10.36
N VAL A 788 -16.67 0.86 -9.89
CA VAL A 788 -16.25 2.07 -9.16
C VAL A 788 -15.35 1.74 -7.96
N ALA A 789 -15.61 0.63 -7.26
CA ALA A 789 -14.76 0.16 -6.16
C ALA A 789 -13.32 -0.13 -6.59
N VAL A 790 -13.13 -0.68 -7.78
CA VAL A 790 -11.80 -0.93 -8.36
C VAL A 790 -11.13 0.39 -8.73
N ILE A 791 -11.84 1.32 -9.36
CA ILE A 791 -11.29 2.65 -9.69
C ILE A 791 -10.83 3.39 -8.44
N ALA A 792 -11.61 3.32 -7.35
CA ALA A 792 -11.24 3.87 -6.05
C ALA A 792 -9.98 3.20 -5.48
N ALA A 793 -9.84 1.87 -5.62
CA ALA A 793 -8.63 1.15 -5.24
C ALA A 793 -7.43 1.57 -6.08
N ILE A 794 -7.57 1.70 -7.41
CA ILE A 794 -6.49 2.18 -8.31
C ILE A 794 -6.01 3.57 -7.91
N LYS A 795 -6.93 4.52 -7.69
CA LYS A 795 -6.58 5.87 -7.22
C LYS A 795 -5.72 5.82 -5.97
N LYS A 796 -6.10 4.99 -5.00
CA LYS A 796 -5.44 4.88 -3.71
C LYS A 796 -4.04 4.26 -3.82
N GLU A 797 -3.89 3.21 -4.63
CA GLU A 797 -2.61 2.48 -4.76
C GLU A 797 -1.63 3.14 -5.75
N ALA A 798 -2.15 3.80 -6.79
CA ALA A 798 -1.34 4.59 -7.72
C ALA A 798 -0.99 5.99 -7.18
N GLY A 799 -1.69 6.46 -6.14
CA GLY A 799 -1.46 7.75 -5.48
C GLY A 799 -1.95 8.98 -6.26
N SER A 800 -2.61 8.81 -7.41
CA SER A 800 -3.15 9.94 -8.18
C SER A 800 -4.40 9.56 -9.00
N TRP A 801 -5.29 10.54 -9.20
CA TRP A 801 -6.46 10.41 -10.08
C TRP A 801 -6.10 10.23 -11.55
N LYS A 802 -4.92 10.68 -11.97
CA LYS A 802 -4.43 10.55 -13.35
C LYS A 802 -4.46 9.10 -13.83
N TRP A 803 -3.97 8.16 -13.02
CA TRP A 803 -3.94 6.74 -13.38
C TRP A 803 -5.31 6.06 -13.32
N ALA A 804 -6.17 6.49 -12.39
CA ALA A 804 -7.54 6.02 -12.31
C ALA A 804 -8.35 6.42 -13.55
N LEU A 805 -8.29 7.70 -13.94
CA LEU A 805 -8.93 8.22 -15.16
C LEU A 805 -8.34 7.59 -16.41
N PHE A 806 -7.01 7.49 -16.49
CA PHE A 806 -6.34 6.79 -17.58
C PHE A 806 -6.88 5.36 -17.73
N THR A 807 -7.08 4.65 -16.62
CA THR A 807 -7.66 3.30 -16.63
C THR A 807 -9.03 3.28 -17.28
N ILE A 808 -9.94 4.16 -16.85
CA ILE A 808 -11.30 4.26 -17.42
C ILE A 808 -11.25 4.45 -18.94
N PHE A 809 -10.46 5.41 -19.42
CA PHE A 809 -10.42 5.73 -20.85
C PHE A 809 -9.72 4.65 -21.67
N TYR A 810 -8.58 4.13 -21.22
CA TYR A 810 -7.83 3.17 -22.02
C TYR A 810 -8.57 1.82 -22.09
N THR A 811 -9.16 1.32 -21.00
CA THR A 811 -9.88 0.04 -21.02
C THR A 811 -11.14 0.14 -21.87
N THR A 812 -11.87 1.25 -21.77
CA THR A 812 -13.09 1.46 -22.54
C THR A 812 -12.78 1.67 -24.02
N GLY A 813 -11.73 2.42 -24.35
CA GLY A 813 -11.25 2.57 -25.74
C GLY A 813 -10.79 1.25 -26.34
N LEU A 814 -10.07 0.42 -25.57
CA LEU A 814 -9.66 -0.92 -26.00
C LEU A 814 -10.86 -1.84 -26.21
N ALA A 815 -11.82 -1.83 -25.28
CA ALA A 815 -13.05 -2.62 -25.37
C ALA A 815 -13.87 -2.23 -26.61
N TYR A 816 -14.04 -0.92 -26.83
CA TYR A 816 -14.73 -0.36 -27.99
C TYR A 816 -14.06 -0.81 -29.30
N PHE A 817 -12.75 -0.62 -29.42
CA PHE A 817 -12.00 -0.94 -30.63
C PHE A 817 -12.04 -2.43 -30.97
N LEU A 818 -11.85 -3.31 -29.97
CA LEU A 818 -11.88 -4.76 -30.20
C LEU A 818 -13.30 -5.26 -30.53
N SER A 819 -14.33 -4.73 -29.85
CA SER A 819 -15.72 -5.09 -30.13
C SER A 819 -16.15 -4.61 -31.53
N LEU A 820 -15.70 -3.42 -31.94
CA LEU A 820 -15.93 -2.87 -33.27
C LEU A 820 -15.32 -3.77 -34.35
N ILE A 821 -14.06 -4.18 -34.17
CA ILE A 821 -13.39 -5.09 -35.11
C ILE A 821 -14.15 -6.42 -35.19
N ILE A 822 -14.49 -7.02 -34.04
CA ILE A 822 -15.16 -8.31 -34.02
C ILE A 822 -16.51 -8.25 -34.73
N TYR A 823 -17.32 -7.23 -34.45
CA TYR A 823 -18.65 -7.10 -35.05
C TYR A 823 -18.57 -6.77 -36.55
N GLN A 824 -17.79 -5.76 -36.95
CA GLN A 824 -17.73 -5.32 -38.34
C GLN A 824 -17.06 -6.34 -39.25
N VAL A 825 -15.95 -6.95 -38.80
CA VAL A 825 -15.29 -8.02 -39.57
C VAL A 825 -16.15 -9.28 -39.57
N GLY A 826 -16.79 -9.61 -38.45
CA GLY A 826 -17.68 -10.77 -38.36
C GLY A 826 -18.91 -10.67 -39.26
N GLN A 827 -19.41 -9.45 -39.56
CA GLN A 827 -20.50 -9.27 -40.52
C GLN A 827 -20.10 -9.53 -41.99
N LEU A 828 -18.79 -9.56 -42.29
CA LEU A 828 -18.29 -9.83 -43.65
C LEU A 828 -18.20 -11.32 -44.00
N PHE A 829 -18.32 -12.20 -43.00
CA PHE A 829 -18.27 -13.65 -43.12
C PHE A 829 -19.62 -14.26 -42.74
#